data_AF-A0AAU7ZEJ5-F1
#
_entry.id   AF-A0AAU7ZEJ5-F1
#
_cell.length_a   1.000
_cell.length_b   1.000
_cell.length_c   1.000
_cell.angle_alpha   90.00
_cell.angle_beta   90.00
_cell.angle_gamma   90.00
#
_symmetry.space_group_name_H-M   'P 1'
#
loop_
_entity.id
_entity.type
_entity.pdbx_description
1 polymer ?
#
loop_
_entity_poly.entity_id
_entity_poly.type
_entity_poly.pdbx_seq_one_letter_code
_entity_poly.pdbx_strand_id
1 'polypeptide(L)'
;MRKIFKTLVAVLSLALLFFGLDSLSPSQTASAATTLTITTTSVPKATLGEAYTTTLKATGGTLPYHWRAVPGKHVPGFTLGEGGGQLFGTPTAGGTYPLSFTLTDSSSPAQTKTLKVTVVVVAPALSITTTSLPASKKSTKYSAALTATGGSPTYKWSLSSGKLPTGLTFASTGILSGTPSVTGTYSVGFTVTDSSYPALTKSSALSIVVGTTSSTPSPLSITTTALPAGTTGTKYSASMQAAGGKPSYTWSISSGKLPAGVALATTGTLSGTPTATGTFPITFAVKDSSSPSLTKSASISMAVSAASKAALTITSATLAAGTDGSAYASQLKASGGSPAYTWSITSGKLPAGLTLAATTGTISGTPSVTGTSTFTATVKDSSNPDQTKSASTSIAITTGAPQSGGPGTTWYIRADGGTNTQCTGKTNAAYPGSGSGQACAFNHPYQMMNSSGAWTSFAGGDTIQFADSSSAAHTYYMGEQNAGIGTDWHSQLNVICPQPNANDSQGFECVLPAPPSGTAGQHTRILGQNAGSCHDSAHTHLVNPTVLSGIDNAYWVLDTRATNYVDISCIEITQPDTCTTAGGAGSPGNCGNNVPNAVRFGGLVLNYGTDQGPSNLTLQDVAVVGVAGSGILGSHLNKSSSDVFSATDVYVIGNGQAGWNGDGGGCDGSAANDCESVGTMNLSHVIVDWNGCMAVKPYDMTKPDTQNKFNYCYGQVDGGYGDGFVQIAAGDMTLNVDHSYFRWNTQDGFDSLHLSDDVTTSPSIHISDSWSEGNGGQTFKLGAGAASSAINNVSIGNCRVLATASNFPLNPSGWALDSADTCRAAGDQWAFQLDNGTVITLENNTSVGYGNTMYDLECAAKAPNCAANGAKFIFRNNISKGYPDPGNGNRLASGIYLGTGNVFANSGSEIDHNLWNTMNTGCPDNSVTAGYEKIYTCGDPNLGGESNINAINPNLNSSSPAINSGIAISGITVDFNGVTRANPPAIGAMEK
;
A
#
# COMPACT_ATOMS: atom_id res chain seq x y z
N MET A 1 -5.59 -52.03 66.24
CA MET A 1 -4.83 -51.27 67.27
C MET A 1 -3.53 -51.98 67.67
N ARG A 2 -2.55 -51.96 66.77
CA ARG A 2 -1.08 -52.04 66.96
C ARG A 2 -0.43 -51.62 65.63
N LYS A 3 -1.03 -50.55 65.10
CA LYS A 3 -0.84 -49.76 63.88
C LYS A 3 -1.35 -48.40 64.35
N ILE A 4 -0.58 -47.32 64.18
CA ILE A 4 -0.64 -46.03 64.92
C ILE A 4 0.31 -46.03 66.14
N PHE A 5 1.59 -45.66 65.93
CA PHE A 5 2.61 -45.10 66.87
C PHE A 5 4.09 -45.35 66.50
N LYS A 6 4.40 -45.74 65.25
CA LYS A 6 5.78 -45.64 64.71
C LYS A 6 5.87 -44.85 63.38
N THR A 7 4.83 -44.08 63.06
CA THR A 7 4.76 -43.21 61.88
C THR A 7 4.20 -41.84 62.25
N LEU A 8 4.58 -41.30 63.42
CA LEU A 8 4.07 -40.04 63.96
C LEU A 8 5.09 -39.30 64.87
N VAL A 9 6.36 -39.17 64.45
CA VAL A 9 7.33 -38.16 64.96
C VAL A 9 8.28 -37.70 63.83
N ALA A 10 7.78 -37.58 62.60
CA ALA A 10 8.54 -36.98 61.49
C ALA A 10 7.63 -36.08 60.63
N VAL A 11 6.63 -35.47 61.28
CA VAL A 11 5.67 -34.50 60.72
C VAL A 11 5.58 -33.37 61.76
N LEU A 12 5.77 -32.12 61.31
CA LEU A 12 6.07 -30.86 62.04
C LEU A 12 7.50 -30.84 62.63
N SER A 13 8.49 -30.10 62.11
CA SER A 13 8.47 -28.87 61.34
C SER A 13 9.81 -28.70 60.63
N LEU A 14 9.81 -28.65 59.29
CA LEU A 14 10.61 -27.67 58.57
C LEU A 14 10.00 -27.49 57.18
N ALA A 15 9.20 -26.44 57.07
CA ALA A 15 8.76 -25.90 55.81
C ALA A 15 9.97 -25.27 55.07
N LEU A 16 9.83 -25.23 53.75
CA LEU A 16 10.68 -24.60 52.71
C LEU A 16 11.71 -25.50 52.01
N LEU A 17 11.55 -25.54 50.67
CA LEU A 17 12.44 -25.98 49.58
C LEU A 17 12.25 -27.41 49.06
N PHE A 18 11.29 -27.58 48.15
CA PHE A 18 11.22 -28.69 47.18
C PHE A 18 10.84 -28.15 45.80
N PHE A 19 11.74 -28.28 44.81
CA PHE A 19 11.41 -28.65 43.42
C PHE A 19 12.70 -29.09 42.71
N GLY A 20 12.76 -30.35 42.29
CA GLY A 20 13.84 -30.88 41.45
C GLY A 20 13.67 -32.37 41.15
N LEU A 21 13.54 -32.69 39.86
CA LEU A 21 13.68 -34.00 39.18
C LEU A 21 12.52 -35.00 39.43
N ASP A 22 11.87 -35.66 38.48
CA ASP A 22 12.15 -35.98 37.07
C ASP A 22 10.82 -36.15 36.30
N SER A 23 10.79 -35.78 35.01
CA SER A 23 10.03 -36.53 33.99
C SER A 23 10.72 -36.40 32.63
N LEU A 24 11.28 -37.50 32.16
CA LEU A 24 11.90 -37.66 30.83
C LEU A 24 10.84 -38.12 29.84
N SER A 25 10.61 -37.34 28.79
CA SER A 25 10.00 -37.76 27.53
C SER A 25 10.55 -36.90 26.38
N PRO A 26 10.34 -37.31 25.12
CA PRO A 26 11.36 -37.85 24.22
C PRO A 26 12.35 -36.81 23.70
N SER A 27 13.59 -37.26 23.49
CA SER A 27 14.62 -36.55 22.73
C SER A 27 14.07 -36.15 21.36
N GLN A 28 13.78 -34.86 21.19
CA GLN A 28 13.96 -34.22 19.89
C GLN A 28 15.40 -34.48 19.49
N THR A 29 15.60 -35.26 18.43
CA THR A 29 16.83 -35.18 17.67
C THR A 29 16.90 -33.76 17.13
N ALA A 30 17.62 -32.89 17.83
CA ALA A 30 18.06 -31.61 17.29
C ALA A 30 18.70 -31.93 15.93
N SER A 31 18.09 -31.46 14.85
CA SER A 31 18.76 -31.42 13.56
C SER A 31 20.05 -30.66 13.81
N ALA A 32 21.18 -31.35 13.73
CA ALA A 32 22.47 -30.79 14.06
C ALA A 32 22.63 -29.52 13.22
N ALA A 33 22.73 -28.36 13.88
CA ALA A 33 22.96 -27.08 13.22
C ALA A 33 24.11 -27.29 12.23
N THR A 34 23.81 -27.16 10.94
CA THR A 34 24.82 -27.39 9.91
C THR A 34 25.99 -26.45 10.19
N THR A 35 27.22 -26.94 10.05
CA THR A 35 28.39 -26.16 10.44
C THR A 35 28.53 -24.93 9.54
N LEU A 36 28.54 -23.74 10.15
CA LEU A 36 28.76 -22.49 9.46
C LEU A 36 30.11 -22.54 8.73
N THR A 37 30.08 -22.37 7.41
CA THR A 37 31.24 -22.53 6.53
C THR A 37 31.29 -21.38 5.54
N ILE A 38 32.43 -20.70 5.47
CA ILE A 38 32.67 -19.67 4.46
C ILE A 38 33.11 -20.35 3.17
N THR A 39 32.37 -20.11 2.08
CA THR A 39 32.66 -20.69 0.76
C THR A 39 33.50 -19.76 -0.12
N THR A 40 33.69 -18.52 0.31
CA THR A 40 34.60 -17.57 -0.36
C THR A 40 36.04 -17.97 -0.11
N THR A 41 36.76 -18.31 -1.18
CA THR A 41 38.19 -18.64 -1.12
C THR A 41 39.08 -17.53 -1.65
N SER A 42 38.56 -16.69 -2.55
CA SER A 42 39.25 -15.53 -3.12
C SER A 42 38.25 -14.49 -3.64
N VAL A 43 38.72 -13.28 -3.87
CA VAL A 43 37.94 -12.19 -4.49
C VAL A 43 38.64 -11.71 -5.78
N PRO A 44 37.88 -11.19 -6.78
CA PRO A 44 38.47 -10.70 -8.02
C PRO A 44 39.50 -9.59 -7.81
N LYS A 45 40.41 -9.42 -8.78
CA LYS A 45 41.31 -8.26 -8.80
C LYS A 45 40.50 -7.00 -9.09
N ALA A 46 40.89 -5.88 -8.49
CA ALA A 46 40.34 -4.57 -8.78
C ALA A 46 41.31 -3.76 -9.65
N THR A 47 40.78 -2.84 -10.46
CA THR A 47 41.61 -1.88 -11.22
C THR A 47 41.57 -0.52 -10.52
N LEU A 48 42.74 0.11 -10.35
CA LEU A 48 42.86 1.45 -9.75
C LEU A 48 41.97 2.47 -10.50
N GLY A 49 41.07 3.15 -9.78
CA GLY A 49 40.17 4.15 -10.34
C GLY A 49 38.91 3.61 -11.06
N GLU A 50 38.72 2.29 -11.14
CA GLU A 50 37.50 1.67 -11.68
C GLU A 50 36.58 1.16 -10.56
N ALA A 51 35.26 1.19 -10.79
CA ALA A 51 34.30 0.68 -9.82
C ALA A 51 34.44 -0.84 -9.63
N TYR A 52 34.41 -1.29 -8.37
CA TYR A 52 34.57 -2.69 -7.98
C TYR A 52 33.39 -3.13 -7.11
N THR A 53 32.90 -4.36 -7.32
CA THR A 53 31.91 -5.00 -6.44
C THR A 53 32.11 -6.51 -6.41
N THR A 54 32.01 -7.12 -5.22
CA THR A 54 32.02 -8.57 -5.03
C THR A 54 31.21 -8.92 -3.79
N THR A 55 30.67 -10.15 -3.71
CA THR A 55 29.91 -10.62 -2.54
C THR A 55 30.63 -11.78 -1.87
N LEU A 56 30.80 -11.70 -0.56
CA LEU A 56 31.29 -12.78 0.29
C LEU A 56 30.17 -13.80 0.52
N LYS A 57 30.45 -15.07 0.26
CA LYS A 57 29.54 -16.21 0.36
C LYS A 57 29.91 -17.14 1.52
N ALA A 58 28.87 -17.69 2.15
CA ALA A 58 28.94 -18.74 3.16
C ALA A 58 27.74 -19.68 3.03
N THR A 59 27.82 -20.84 3.68
CA THR A 59 26.83 -21.91 3.70
C THR A 59 26.81 -22.57 5.07
N GLY A 60 25.70 -23.21 5.45
CA GLY A 60 25.53 -23.81 6.77
C GLY A 60 25.29 -22.77 7.86
N GLY A 61 25.03 -23.18 9.10
CA GLY A 61 24.59 -22.26 10.15
C GLY A 61 23.17 -21.75 9.93
N THR A 62 22.74 -20.79 10.77
CA THR A 62 21.39 -20.21 10.73
C THR A 62 21.40 -18.81 10.13
N LEU A 63 20.60 -18.57 9.08
CA LEU A 63 20.41 -17.22 8.53
C LEU A 63 19.65 -16.30 9.52
N PRO A 64 19.82 -14.97 9.47
CA PRO A 64 20.72 -14.23 8.58
C PRO A 64 22.21 -14.33 8.95
N TYR A 65 23.06 -14.05 7.96
CA TYR A 65 24.50 -13.94 8.12
C TYR A 65 24.89 -12.48 8.35
N HIS A 66 25.65 -12.24 9.41
CA HIS A 66 26.21 -10.93 9.71
C HIS A 66 27.71 -10.92 9.40
N TRP A 67 28.07 -10.22 8.33
CA TRP A 67 29.46 -9.98 7.95
C TRP A 67 29.95 -8.66 8.54
N ARG A 68 31.08 -8.70 9.25
CA ARG A 68 31.74 -7.51 9.79
C ARG A 68 33.20 -7.48 9.39
N ALA A 69 33.67 -6.35 8.87
CA ALA A 69 35.10 -6.14 8.66
C ALA A 69 35.82 -6.08 10.01
N VAL A 70 36.91 -6.83 10.16
CA VAL A 70 37.78 -6.73 11.34
C VAL A 70 38.59 -5.43 11.21
N PRO A 71 38.64 -4.56 12.24
CA PRO A 71 39.44 -3.33 12.21
C PRO A 71 40.91 -3.62 11.85
N GLY A 72 41.42 -2.97 10.80
CA GLY A 72 42.76 -3.24 10.23
C GLY A 72 42.98 -2.57 8.87
N LYS A 73 44.03 -3.01 8.13
CA LYS A 73 44.31 -2.53 6.77
C LYS A 73 43.10 -2.76 5.87
N HIS A 74 42.59 -1.69 5.26
CA HIS A 74 41.48 -1.70 4.30
C HIS A 74 41.99 -1.28 2.92
N VAL A 75 41.20 -1.55 1.87
CA VAL A 75 41.44 -0.98 0.54
C VAL A 75 40.88 0.45 0.56
N PRO A 76 41.68 1.51 0.37
CA PRO A 76 41.18 2.88 0.32
C PRO A 76 40.12 3.04 -0.78
N GLY A 77 38.93 3.52 -0.41
CA GLY A 77 37.80 3.70 -1.32
C GLY A 77 36.84 2.51 -1.42
N PHE A 78 37.04 1.43 -0.65
CA PHE A 78 36.08 0.33 -0.52
C PHE A 78 35.24 0.43 0.77
N THR A 79 33.99 -0.01 0.67
CA THR A 79 33.01 -0.12 1.76
C THR A 79 32.45 -1.54 1.78
N LEU A 80 32.19 -2.07 2.98
CA LEU A 80 31.38 -3.28 3.17
C LEU A 80 29.94 -2.84 3.43
N GLY A 81 29.00 -3.27 2.58
CA GLY A 81 27.58 -3.01 2.77
C GLY A 81 27.03 -3.72 4.00
N GLU A 82 26.10 -3.07 4.70
CA GLU A 82 25.45 -3.63 5.88
C GLU A 82 24.65 -4.89 5.52
N GLY A 83 24.79 -5.95 6.34
CA GLY A 83 23.90 -7.13 6.34
C GLY A 83 24.06 -8.18 5.23
N GLY A 84 24.88 -7.97 4.18
CA GLY A 84 24.93 -8.89 3.03
C GLY A 84 26.30 -9.42 2.60
N GLY A 85 27.39 -8.97 3.24
CA GLY A 85 28.75 -9.37 2.84
C GLY A 85 29.20 -8.79 1.49
N GLN A 86 28.57 -7.72 1.00
CA GLN A 86 28.95 -7.06 -0.26
C GLN A 86 30.11 -6.08 -0.05
N LEU A 87 31.23 -6.30 -0.72
CA LEU A 87 32.39 -5.42 -0.74
C LEU A 87 32.39 -4.62 -2.05
N PHE A 88 32.26 -3.29 -1.97
CA PHE A 88 32.16 -2.43 -3.16
C PHE A 88 32.88 -1.09 -2.99
N GLY A 89 33.18 -0.41 -4.10
CA GLY A 89 33.77 0.93 -4.10
C GLY A 89 34.75 1.16 -5.25
N THR A 90 35.38 2.33 -5.29
CA THR A 90 36.40 2.68 -6.30
C THR A 90 37.74 2.80 -5.59
N PRO A 91 38.71 1.92 -5.87
CA PRO A 91 39.97 1.93 -5.14
C PRO A 91 40.78 3.16 -5.53
N THR A 92 41.28 3.88 -4.55
CA THR A 92 42.06 5.12 -4.76
C THR A 92 43.57 4.91 -4.67
N ALA A 93 44.02 3.71 -4.28
CA ALA A 93 45.43 3.34 -4.23
C ALA A 93 45.67 1.90 -4.69
N GLY A 94 46.64 1.70 -5.59
CA GLY A 94 47.10 0.37 -6.02
C GLY A 94 47.79 -0.36 -4.88
N GLY A 95 47.74 -1.70 -4.85
CA GLY A 95 48.35 -2.47 -3.78
C GLY A 95 47.74 -3.84 -3.55
N THR A 96 48.34 -4.57 -2.62
CA THR A 96 47.84 -5.86 -2.12
C THR A 96 47.34 -5.67 -0.70
N TYR A 97 46.02 -5.82 -0.50
CA TYR A 97 45.35 -5.51 0.75
C TYR A 97 44.79 -6.79 1.36
N PRO A 98 45.41 -7.31 2.44
CA PRO A 98 44.81 -8.40 3.19
C PRO A 98 43.60 -7.85 3.97
N LEU A 99 42.42 -8.39 3.70
CA LEU A 99 41.18 -8.08 4.40
C LEU A 99 40.76 -9.28 5.25
N SER A 100 40.28 -8.99 6.46
CA SER A 100 39.73 -10.00 7.35
C SER A 100 38.29 -9.65 7.67
N PHE A 101 37.40 -10.64 7.54
CA PHE A 101 35.98 -10.50 7.84
C PHE A 101 35.58 -11.55 8.88
N THR A 102 34.75 -11.14 9.83
CA THR A 102 34.05 -12.06 10.73
C THR A 102 32.66 -12.28 10.18
N LEU A 103 32.28 -13.55 10.04
CA LEU A 103 30.93 -13.98 9.75
C LEU A 103 30.33 -14.57 11.02
N THR A 104 29.18 -14.08 11.42
CA THR A 104 28.37 -14.62 12.51
C THR A 104 27.02 -15.04 11.95
N ASP A 105 26.58 -16.25 12.28
CA ASP A 105 25.22 -16.71 11.96
C ASP A 105 24.27 -16.39 13.13
N SER A 106 22.98 -16.65 12.93
CA SER A 106 21.93 -16.31 13.89
C SER A 106 21.55 -17.47 14.81
N SER A 107 22.39 -18.51 14.94
CA SER A 107 22.08 -19.64 15.84
C SER A 107 22.25 -19.25 17.32
N SER A 108 21.72 -20.06 18.24
CA SER A 108 21.94 -19.91 19.69
C SER A 108 22.49 -21.22 20.26
N PRO A 109 23.79 -21.31 20.61
CA PRO A 109 24.81 -20.26 20.49
C PRO A 109 25.18 -19.95 19.03
N ALA A 110 25.57 -18.70 18.75
CA ALA A 110 25.96 -18.26 17.41
C ALA A 110 27.28 -18.91 16.99
N GLN A 111 27.31 -19.46 15.78
CA GLN A 111 28.54 -19.88 15.14
C GLN A 111 29.23 -18.66 14.54
N THR A 112 30.56 -18.63 14.64
CA THR A 112 31.38 -17.57 14.05
C THR A 112 32.53 -18.17 13.26
N LYS A 113 32.80 -17.60 12.08
CA LYS A 113 33.94 -17.93 11.23
C LYS A 113 34.66 -16.68 10.79
N THR A 114 35.95 -16.79 10.51
CA THR A 114 36.76 -15.69 9.98
C THR A 114 37.22 -16.01 8.57
N LEU A 115 36.96 -15.09 7.65
CA LEU A 115 37.51 -15.10 6.30
C LEU A 115 38.73 -14.17 6.24
N LYS A 116 39.81 -14.66 5.65
CA LYS A 116 40.93 -13.83 5.21
C LYS A 116 41.02 -13.90 3.69
N VAL A 117 40.85 -12.77 3.03
CA VAL A 117 41.03 -12.64 1.58
C VAL A 117 42.01 -11.53 1.29
N THR A 118 42.63 -11.58 0.12
CA THR A 118 43.53 -10.53 -0.35
C THR A 118 42.93 -9.90 -1.58
N VAL A 119 42.68 -8.59 -1.52
CA VAL A 119 42.31 -7.80 -2.70
C VAL A 119 43.59 -7.28 -3.33
N VAL A 120 43.77 -7.57 -4.62
CA VAL A 120 44.86 -7.01 -5.42
C VAL A 120 44.27 -5.91 -6.30
N VAL A 121 44.68 -4.67 -6.04
CA VAL A 121 44.35 -3.51 -6.87
C VAL A 121 45.52 -3.28 -7.84
N VAL A 122 45.30 -3.50 -9.13
CA VAL A 122 46.30 -3.31 -10.18
C VAL A 122 46.05 -2.01 -10.94
N ALA A 123 47.10 -1.38 -11.47
CA ALA A 123 46.92 -0.26 -12.37
C ALA A 123 46.39 -0.73 -13.74
N PRO A 124 45.72 0.16 -14.52
CA PRO A 124 45.35 -0.12 -15.90
C PRO A 124 46.55 -0.58 -16.74
N ALA A 125 46.33 -1.34 -17.81
CA ALA A 125 47.43 -1.88 -18.63
C ALA A 125 48.29 -0.76 -19.27
N LEU A 126 49.61 -0.77 -19.01
CA LEU A 126 50.56 0.20 -19.55
C LEU A 126 50.90 -0.07 -21.03
N SER A 127 50.83 0.96 -21.87
CA SER A 127 51.16 0.89 -23.29
C SER A 127 51.96 2.11 -23.77
N ILE A 128 52.88 1.90 -24.72
CA ILE A 128 53.59 2.99 -25.42
C ILE A 128 52.74 3.40 -26.61
N THR A 129 52.37 4.67 -26.70
CA THR A 129 51.53 5.19 -27.81
C THR A 129 52.35 5.75 -28.96
N THR A 130 53.64 6.01 -28.76
CA THR A 130 54.55 6.40 -29.84
C THR A 130 54.86 5.20 -30.75
N THR A 131 54.40 5.25 -31.98
CA THR A 131 54.60 4.18 -32.98
C THR A 131 55.74 4.48 -33.96
N SER A 132 56.16 5.74 -34.10
CA SER A 132 57.28 6.15 -34.95
C SER A 132 57.92 7.44 -34.44
N LEU A 133 59.22 7.63 -34.71
CA LEU A 133 59.95 8.85 -34.41
C LEU A 133 60.22 9.64 -35.70
N PRO A 134 60.18 10.99 -35.66
CA PRO A 134 60.54 11.81 -36.82
C PRO A 134 61.97 11.50 -37.27
N ALA A 135 62.21 11.51 -38.59
CA ALA A 135 63.58 11.39 -39.10
C ALA A 135 64.42 12.60 -38.69
N SER A 136 65.66 12.35 -38.28
CA SER A 136 66.66 13.37 -38.01
C SER A 136 67.61 13.55 -39.19
N LYS A 137 68.35 14.66 -39.22
CA LYS A 137 69.40 14.93 -40.21
C LYS A 137 70.74 15.08 -39.52
N LYS A 138 71.82 14.60 -40.16
CA LYS A 138 73.18 14.80 -39.66
C LYS A 138 73.43 16.28 -39.38
N SER A 139 74.04 16.58 -38.24
CA SER A 139 74.40 17.91 -37.76
C SER A 139 73.23 18.88 -37.50
N THR A 140 71.99 18.40 -37.44
CA THR A 140 70.81 19.23 -37.11
C THR A 140 70.29 18.90 -35.71
N LYS A 141 69.89 19.91 -34.93
CA LYS A 141 69.25 19.69 -33.63
C LYS A 141 67.97 18.87 -33.81
N TYR A 142 67.79 17.87 -32.95
CA TYR A 142 66.69 16.94 -32.95
C TYR A 142 66.06 16.89 -31.56
N SER A 143 64.74 16.79 -31.50
CA SER A 143 63.98 16.55 -30.27
C SER A 143 62.69 15.80 -30.61
N ALA A 144 62.43 14.70 -29.91
CA ALA A 144 61.20 13.92 -30.00
C ALA A 144 60.85 13.37 -28.61
N ALA A 145 59.57 13.41 -28.25
CA ALA A 145 59.07 12.87 -27.00
C ALA A 145 58.35 11.54 -27.23
N LEU A 146 58.60 10.56 -26.36
CA LEU A 146 57.84 9.32 -26.28
C LEU A 146 56.69 9.49 -25.29
N THR A 147 55.55 8.89 -25.62
CA THR A 147 54.32 8.96 -24.85
C THR A 147 53.79 7.57 -24.55
N ALA A 148 53.13 7.44 -23.40
CA ALA A 148 52.53 6.21 -22.90
C ALA A 148 51.16 6.49 -22.29
N THR A 149 50.30 5.47 -22.22
CA THR A 149 48.97 5.49 -21.60
C THR A 149 48.76 4.23 -20.77
N GLY A 150 47.82 4.29 -19.82
CA GLY A 150 47.63 3.24 -18.81
C GLY A 150 48.72 3.28 -17.74
N GLY A 151 48.71 2.33 -16.82
CA GLY A 151 49.54 2.39 -15.62
C GLY A 151 49.16 3.55 -14.68
N SER A 152 50.01 3.81 -13.69
CA SER A 152 49.93 4.96 -12.78
C SER A 152 50.94 6.05 -13.15
N PRO A 153 50.54 7.31 -13.36
CA PRO A 153 51.47 8.44 -13.46
C PRO A 153 52.27 8.58 -12.16
N THR A 154 53.58 8.82 -12.15
CA THR A 154 54.51 9.31 -13.18
C THR A 154 55.22 8.21 -13.99
N TYR A 155 55.57 8.50 -15.24
CA TYR A 155 56.30 7.56 -16.12
C TYR A 155 57.81 7.80 -16.11
N LYS A 156 58.58 6.72 -16.01
CA LYS A 156 60.04 6.70 -16.12
C LYS A 156 60.48 5.89 -17.33
N TRP A 157 61.25 6.53 -18.21
CA TRP A 157 61.72 5.92 -19.45
C TRP A 157 63.18 5.50 -19.39
N SER A 158 63.52 4.42 -20.08
CA SER A 158 64.89 3.96 -20.27
C SER A 158 65.07 3.33 -21.66
N LEU A 159 66.33 3.16 -22.05
CA LEU A 159 66.67 2.32 -23.20
C LEU A 159 66.73 0.87 -22.74
N SER A 160 66.07 -0.03 -23.46
CA SER A 160 66.10 -1.47 -23.20
C SER A 160 66.95 -2.27 -24.18
N SER A 161 67.20 -1.74 -25.38
CA SER A 161 68.10 -2.36 -26.36
C SER A 161 68.53 -1.38 -27.45
N GLY A 162 69.59 -1.74 -28.19
CA GLY A 162 70.15 -0.89 -29.25
C GLY A 162 71.05 0.23 -28.74
N LYS A 163 71.64 0.98 -29.67
CA LYS A 163 72.46 2.16 -29.38
C LYS A 163 71.84 3.38 -30.06
N LEU A 164 71.79 4.50 -29.36
CA LEU A 164 71.39 5.78 -29.96
C LEU A 164 72.42 6.21 -31.03
N PRO A 165 71.99 6.94 -32.08
CA PRO A 165 72.92 7.61 -32.98
C PRO A 165 73.86 8.52 -32.19
N THR A 166 75.16 8.53 -32.55
CA THR A 166 76.16 9.40 -31.90
C THR A 166 75.70 10.85 -31.94
N GLY A 167 75.60 11.48 -30.77
CA GLY A 167 75.14 12.87 -30.62
C GLY A 167 73.67 13.03 -30.18
N LEU A 168 72.88 11.95 -30.08
CA LEU A 168 71.59 11.96 -29.39
C LEU A 168 71.70 11.40 -27.96
N THR A 169 70.91 11.96 -27.06
CA THR A 169 70.73 11.51 -25.68
C THR A 169 69.24 11.28 -25.39
N PHE A 170 68.94 10.34 -24.50
CA PHE A 170 67.58 10.02 -24.07
C PHE A 170 67.42 10.29 -22.59
N ALA A 171 66.50 11.18 -22.23
CA ALA A 171 66.19 11.53 -20.86
C ALA A 171 65.16 10.57 -20.25
N SER A 172 65.21 10.39 -18.93
CA SER A 172 64.25 9.55 -18.19
C SER A 172 62.80 10.07 -18.23
N THR A 173 62.60 11.30 -18.71
CA THR A 173 61.29 11.90 -18.99
C THR A 173 60.68 11.45 -20.32
N GLY A 174 61.40 10.63 -21.11
CA GLY A 174 60.93 10.15 -22.41
C GLY A 174 61.34 11.05 -23.59
N ILE A 175 62.21 12.03 -23.40
CA ILE A 175 62.66 12.95 -24.45
C ILE A 175 63.97 12.46 -25.06
N LEU A 176 63.96 12.19 -26.36
CA LEU A 176 65.13 11.93 -27.19
C LEU A 176 65.57 13.25 -27.86
N SER A 177 66.76 13.75 -27.56
CA SER A 177 67.24 15.02 -28.12
C SER A 177 68.75 15.06 -28.35
N GLY A 178 69.22 16.03 -29.12
CA GLY A 178 70.65 16.23 -29.41
C GLY A 178 70.91 16.56 -30.87
N THR A 179 72.15 16.40 -31.31
CA THR A 179 72.57 16.69 -32.69
C THR A 179 73.33 15.47 -33.23
N PRO A 180 72.72 14.62 -34.07
CA PRO A 180 73.37 13.39 -34.49
C PRO A 180 74.49 13.67 -35.50
N SER A 181 75.64 13.04 -35.32
CA SER A 181 76.83 13.23 -36.16
C SER A 181 77.04 12.14 -37.21
N VAL A 182 76.34 11.01 -37.09
CA VAL A 182 76.46 9.85 -37.99
C VAL A 182 75.10 9.52 -38.61
N THR A 183 75.10 9.36 -39.93
CA THR A 183 73.92 8.93 -40.69
C THR A 183 73.70 7.43 -40.55
N GLY A 184 72.44 6.99 -40.52
CA GLY A 184 72.10 5.59 -40.43
C GLY A 184 70.67 5.37 -39.94
N THR A 185 70.24 4.12 -39.95
CA THR A 185 68.97 3.68 -39.34
C THR A 185 69.30 2.86 -38.10
N TYR A 186 68.79 3.29 -36.96
CA TYR A 186 69.10 2.71 -35.65
C TYR A 186 67.81 2.16 -35.05
N SER A 187 67.74 0.84 -34.84
CA SER A 187 66.64 0.24 -34.09
C SER A 187 66.96 0.31 -32.60
N VAL A 188 66.12 1.00 -31.84
CA VAL A 188 66.33 1.26 -30.41
C VAL A 188 65.09 0.84 -29.64
N GLY A 189 65.29 -0.02 -28.64
CA GLY A 189 64.26 -0.42 -27.69
C GLY A 189 64.11 0.61 -26.58
N PHE A 190 62.88 1.07 -26.38
CA PHE A 190 62.49 1.96 -25.30
C PHE A 190 61.58 1.22 -24.33
N THR A 191 61.82 1.41 -23.03
CA THR A 191 60.97 0.87 -21.98
C THR A 191 60.40 2.00 -21.15
N VAL A 192 59.09 1.99 -20.94
CA VAL A 192 58.40 2.82 -19.97
C VAL A 192 58.07 1.98 -18.74
N THR A 193 58.34 2.53 -17.56
CA THR A 193 57.92 2.02 -16.26
C THR A 193 56.99 3.04 -15.63
N ASP A 194 55.84 2.61 -15.13
CA ASP A 194 54.90 3.48 -14.41
C ASP A 194 55.22 3.51 -12.90
N SER A 195 54.42 4.25 -12.12
CA SER A 195 54.60 4.39 -10.66
C SER A 195 53.75 3.40 -9.85
N SER A 196 53.10 2.42 -10.50
CA SER A 196 52.13 1.53 -9.83
C SER A 196 52.81 0.48 -8.94
N TYR A 197 52.00 -0.28 -8.17
CA TYR A 197 52.46 -1.39 -7.36
C TYR A 197 51.66 -2.68 -7.67
N PRO A 198 52.27 -3.72 -8.26
CA PRO A 198 53.63 -3.75 -8.82
C PRO A 198 53.74 -2.84 -10.05
N ALA A 199 54.91 -2.21 -10.23
CA ALA A 199 55.15 -1.32 -11.37
C ALA A 199 55.02 -2.08 -12.68
N LEU A 200 54.24 -1.51 -13.60
CA LEU A 200 54.08 -2.04 -14.95
C LEU A 200 55.23 -1.53 -15.82
N THR A 201 55.72 -2.41 -16.69
CA THR A 201 56.71 -2.06 -17.70
C THR A 201 56.20 -2.42 -19.08
N LYS A 202 56.48 -1.57 -20.06
CA LYS A 202 56.24 -1.88 -21.47
C LYS A 202 57.41 -1.46 -22.32
N SER A 203 57.80 -2.34 -23.23
CA SER A 203 58.88 -2.10 -24.18
C SER A 203 58.35 -2.01 -25.60
N SER A 204 58.93 -1.12 -26.40
CA SER A 204 58.70 -1.02 -27.84
C SER A 204 60.00 -0.65 -28.55
N ALA A 205 60.25 -1.27 -29.70
CA ALA A 205 61.38 -0.92 -30.56
C ALA A 205 60.94 0.12 -31.59
N LEU A 206 61.63 1.25 -31.63
CA LEU A 206 61.41 2.30 -32.61
C LEU A 206 62.67 2.49 -33.47
N SER A 207 62.44 2.85 -34.73
CA SER A 207 63.52 3.16 -35.66
C SER A 207 63.83 4.65 -35.65
N ILE A 208 65.11 5.00 -35.46
CA ILE A 208 65.63 6.36 -35.59
C ILE A 208 66.42 6.42 -36.89
N VAL A 209 65.96 7.23 -37.83
CA VAL A 209 66.65 7.46 -39.11
C VAL A 209 67.38 8.79 -39.06
N VAL A 210 68.70 8.78 -39.27
CA VAL A 210 69.53 9.98 -39.45
C VAL A 210 69.97 10.07 -40.92
N GLY A 211 69.36 10.98 -41.67
CA GLY A 211 69.62 11.18 -43.10
C GLY A 211 70.70 12.22 -43.42
N THR A 212 71.14 12.26 -44.69
CA THR A 212 72.01 13.32 -45.24
C THR A 212 71.22 14.59 -45.54
N THR A 213 71.88 15.73 -45.52
CA THR A 213 71.31 17.01 -45.97
C THR A 213 71.31 17.06 -47.50
N SER A 214 70.20 16.66 -48.13
CA SER A 214 69.94 16.90 -49.56
C SER A 214 68.85 17.96 -49.72
N SER A 215 69.08 18.91 -50.63
CA SER A 215 68.30 20.15 -50.84
C SER A 215 67.28 20.06 -51.99
N THR A 216 66.79 18.87 -52.34
CA THR A 216 65.64 18.72 -53.25
C THR A 216 64.35 18.50 -52.44
N PRO A 217 63.30 19.33 -52.60
CA PRO A 217 62.05 19.13 -51.88
C PRO A 217 61.39 17.84 -52.37
N SER A 218 61.19 16.89 -51.45
CA SER A 218 60.40 15.67 -51.71
C SER A 218 59.02 16.05 -52.26
N PRO A 219 58.45 15.31 -53.23
CA PRO A 219 57.09 15.58 -53.72
C PRO A 219 56.06 15.54 -52.58
N LEU A 220 55.06 16.43 -52.63
CA LEU A 220 53.99 16.49 -51.64
C LEU A 220 53.15 15.20 -51.67
N SER A 221 53.00 14.58 -50.52
CA SER A 221 52.27 13.32 -50.32
C SER A 221 51.46 13.37 -49.03
N ILE A 222 50.30 12.74 -49.01
CA ILE A 222 49.53 12.47 -47.78
C ILE A 222 50.07 11.16 -47.21
N THR A 223 50.54 11.17 -45.97
CA THR A 223 51.12 10.01 -45.29
C THR A 223 50.12 9.28 -44.41
N THR A 224 48.99 9.90 -44.06
CA THR A 224 47.87 9.20 -43.42
C THR A 224 47.28 8.19 -44.38
N THR A 225 47.31 6.91 -44.01
CA THR A 225 46.75 5.80 -44.82
C THR A 225 45.45 5.25 -44.24
N ALA A 226 45.18 5.48 -42.95
CA ALA A 226 43.96 5.08 -42.26
C ALA A 226 43.64 6.05 -41.11
N LEU A 227 42.36 6.14 -40.75
CA LEU A 227 41.88 6.86 -39.58
C LEU A 227 41.49 5.85 -38.49
N PRO A 228 41.70 6.18 -37.19
CA PRO A 228 41.13 5.39 -36.11
C PRO A 228 39.61 5.26 -36.26
N ALA A 229 39.06 4.11 -35.87
CA ALA A 229 37.61 3.95 -35.81
C ALA A 229 37.03 4.88 -34.72
N GLY A 230 35.93 5.54 -35.04
CA GLY A 230 35.11 6.28 -34.08
C GLY A 230 34.03 5.42 -33.45
N THR A 231 33.43 5.92 -32.37
CA THR A 231 32.27 5.31 -31.74
C THR A 231 31.22 6.39 -31.49
N THR A 232 29.97 6.14 -31.84
CA THR A 232 28.89 7.13 -31.70
C THR A 232 28.80 7.65 -30.26
N GLY A 233 28.64 8.95 -30.07
CA GLY A 233 28.53 9.58 -28.75
C GLY A 233 29.85 9.74 -27.98
N THR A 234 30.97 9.20 -28.48
CA THR A 234 32.30 9.36 -27.87
C THR A 234 33.10 10.44 -28.59
N LYS A 235 33.79 11.31 -27.85
CA LYS A 235 34.68 12.33 -28.46
C LYS A 235 35.75 11.65 -29.31
N TYR A 236 35.85 12.08 -30.56
CA TYR A 236 36.80 11.62 -31.55
C TYR A 236 37.82 12.72 -31.85
N SER A 237 39.08 12.32 -32.01
CA SER A 237 40.17 13.20 -32.45
C SER A 237 41.21 12.42 -33.24
N ALA A 238 41.57 12.89 -34.43
CA ALA A 238 42.63 12.35 -35.27
C ALA A 238 43.28 13.47 -36.08
N SER A 239 44.49 13.26 -36.60
CA SER A 239 45.18 14.27 -37.41
C SER A 239 45.65 13.69 -38.74
N MET A 240 45.37 14.43 -39.81
CA MET A 240 45.89 14.20 -41.15
C MET A 240 47.37 14.65 -41.23
N GLN A 241 48.19 13.85 -41.88
CA GLN A 241 49.63 14.07 -42.01
C GLN A 241 50.05 14.05 -43.48
N ALA A 242 51.00 14.93 -43.82
CA ALA A 242 51.58 15.05 -45.14
C ALA A 242 53.11 15.22 -45.05
N ALA A 243 53.81 14.82 -46.09
CA ALA A 243 55.26 14.92 -46.23
C ALA A 243 55.64 15.46 -47.62
N GLY A 244 56.81 16.10 -47.73
CA GLY A 244 57.23 16.76 -48.97
C GLY A 244 56.59 18.13 -49.20
N GLY A 245 56.91 18.81 -50.31
CA GLY A 245 56.51 20.19 -50.53
C GLY A 245 57.12 21.18 -49.53
N LYS A 246 56.64 22.44 -49.54
CA LYS A 246 57.05 23.51 -48.62
C LYS A 246 56.02 23.66 -47.48
N PRO A 247 56.32 23.33 -46.21
CA PRO A 247 55.44 23.62 -45.07
C PRO A 247 55.15 25.13 -44.95
N SER A 248 54.01 25.60 -44.42
CA SER A 248 52.90 24.89 -43.79
C SER A 248 51.92 24.22 -44.75
N TYR A 249 51.15 23.26 -44.23
CA TYR A 249 50.12 22.54 -44.99
C TYR A 249 48.72 23.02 -44.62
N THR A 250 47.84 23.14 -45.61
CA THR A 250 46.42 23.43 -45.43
C THR A 250 45.57 22.27 -45.93
N TRP A 251 44.65 21.80 -45.10
CA TRP A 251 43.79 20.64 -45.38
C TRP A 251 42.37 21.03 -45.72
N SER A 252 41.76 20.27 -46.62
CA SER A 252 40.34 20.38 -46.97
C SER A 252 39.75 19.03 -47.36
N ILE A 253 38.42 18.96 -47.46
CA ILE A 253 37.71 17.81 -48.02
C ILE A 253 37.38 18.14 -49.46
N SER A 254 37.85 17.32 -50.39
CA SER A 254 37.61 17.47 -51.83
C SER A 254 36.37 16.72 -52.30
N SER A 255 36.04 15.57 -51.66
CA SER A 255 34.79 14.83 -51.88
C SER A 255 34.47 13.91 -50.70
N GLY A 256 33.22 13.47 -50.59
CA GLY A 256 32.71 12.70 -49.45
C GLY A 256 32.20 13.59 -48.30
N LYS A 257 31.65 12.97 -47.26
CA LYS A 257 31.16 13.66 -46.06
C LYS A 257 31.72 12.97 -44.81
N LEU A 258 32.12 13.77 -43.83
CA LEU A 258 32.44 13.26 -42.50
C LEU A 258 31.17 12.70 -41.83
N PRO A 259 31.30 11.79 -40.85
CA PRO A 259 30.19 11.44 -39.97
C PRO A 259 29.61 12.72 -39.33
N ALA A 260 28.29 12.79 -39.20
CA ALA A 260 27.64 13.91 -38.53
C ALA A 260 28.23 14.10 -37.12
N GLY A 261 28.59 15.35 -36.78
CA GLY A 261 29.23 15.70 -35.51
C GLY A 261 30.76 15.65 -35.50
N VAL A 262 31.44 15.29 -36.61
CA VAL A 262 32.90 15.39 -36.78
C VAL A 262 33.24 16.44 -37.84
N ALA A 263 34.25 17.27 -37.57
CA ALA A 263 34.72 18.33 -38.47
C ALA A 263 36.23 18.22 -38.73
N LEU A 264 36.68 18.71 -39.89
CA LEU A 264 38.09 18.86 -40.26
C LEU A 264 38.52 20.32 -40.10
N ALA A 265 39.52 20.58 -39.26
CA ALA A 265 40.20 21.87 -39.19
C ALA A 265 41.22 22.02 -40.33
N THR A 266 41.50 23.25 -40.74
CA THR A 266 42.48 23.57 -41.81
C THR A 266 43.90 23.12 -41.50
N THR A 267 44.22 22.90 -40.22
CA THR A 267 45.49 22.35 -39.72
C THR A 267 45.60 20.82 -39.90
N GLY A 268 44.52 20.15 -40.33
CA GLY A 268 44.47 18.71 -40.56
C GLY A 268 43.86 17.91 -39.40
N THR A 269 43.44 18.54 -38.30
CA THR A 269 42.81 17.84 -37.19
C THR A 269 41.33 17.57 -37.47
N LEU A 270 40.95 16.29 -37.41
CA LEU A 270 39.58 15.82 -37.33
C LEU A 270 39.15 15.77 -35.87
N SER A 271 38.09 16.46 -35.48
CA SER A 271 37.57 16.39 -34.11
C SER A 271 36.05 16.56 -34.04
N GLY A 272 35.46 16.06 -32.95
CA GLY A 272 34.03 16.16 -32.68
C GLY A 272 33.47 14.89 -32.06
N THR A 273 32.16 14.74 -32.03
CA THR A 273 31.48 13.54 -31.50
C THR A 273 30.58 12.98 -32.58
N PRO A 274 30.92 11.85 -33.23
CA PRO A 274 30.09 11.29 -34.28
C PRO A 274 28.75 10.84 -33.72
N THR A 275 27.67 11.08 -34.47
CA THR A 275 26.29 10.72 -34.06
C THR A 275 25.68 9.61 -34.92
N ALA A 276 26.33 9.22 -36.03
CA ALA A 276 25.87 8.17 -36.94
C ALA A 276 26.92 7.08 -37.09
N THR A 277 26.47 5.82 -37.12
CA THR A 277 27.31 4.66 -37.43
C THR A 277 27.51 4.52 -38.94
N GLY A 278 28.55 3.79 -39.34
CA GLY A 278 28.82 3.45 -40.74
C GLY A 278 30.28 3.67 -41.15
N THR A 279 30.57 3.38 -42.40
CA THR A 279 31.88 3.64 -43.01
C THR A 279 31.76 4.80 -43.99
N PHE A 280 32.51 5.86 -43.75
CA PHE A 280 32.45 7.12 -44.49
C PHE A 280 33.72 7.26 -45.33
N PRO A 281 33.68 7.03 -46.65
CA PRO A 281 34.81 7.30 -47.53
C PRO A 281 34.95 8.81 -47.76
N ILE A 282 36.09 9.39 -47.38
CA ILE A 282 36.35 10.83 -47.51
C ILE A 282 37.63 11.04 -48.32
N THR A 283 37.59 11.92 -49.31
CA THR A 283 38.78 12.32 -50.07
C THR A 283 39.35 13.61 -49.51
N PHE A 284 40.43 13.50 -48.75
CA PHE A 284 41.16 14.63 -48.19
C PHE A 284 42.12 15.20 -49.22
N ALA A 285 42.25 16.52 -49.23
CA ALA A 285 43.23 17.26 -50.02
C ALA A 285 44.16 18.04 -49.09
N VAL A 286 45.43 18.09 -49.46
CA VAL A 286 46.46 18.90 -48.79
C VAL A 286 47.13 19.83 -49.81
N LYS A 287 47.34 21.07 -49.41
CA LYS A 287 48.06 22.11 -50.15
C LYS A 287 49.27 22.55 -49.35
N ASP A 288 50.43 22.68 -49.99
CA ASP A 288 51.64 23.24 -49.36
C ASP A 288 51.72 24.78 -49.54
N SER A 289 52.70 25.42 -48.89
CA SER A 289 52.90 26.88 -48.92
C SER A 289 53.79 27.38 -50.06
N SER A 290 54.14 26.52 -51.03
CA SER A 290 54.96 26.91 -52.16
C SER A 290 54.20 27.83 -53.13
N SER A 291 54.93 28.51 -54.03
CA SER A 291 54.36 29.36 -55.08
C SER A 291 55.00 28.98 -56.42
N PRO A 292 54.28 28.30 -57.33
CA PRO A 292 52.90 27.80 -57.18
C PRO A 292 52.80 26.67 -56.16
N SER A 293 51.68 26.58 -55.44
CA SER A 293 51.47 25.57 -54.40
C SER A 293 51.29 24.18 -54.99
N LEU A 294 51.93 23.17 -54.39
CA LEU A 294 51.67 21.77 -54.69
C LEU A 294 50.41 21.30 -53.96
N THR A 295 49.65 20.42 -54.60
CA THR A 295 48.46 19.79 -54.02
C THR A 295 48.50 18.27 -54.17
N LYS A 296 47.94 17.57 -53.19
CA LYS A 296 47.73 16.12 -53.26
C LYS A 296 46.42 15.74 -52.59
N SER A 297 45.75 14.73 -53.11
CA SER A 297 44.53 14.16 -52.51
C SER A 297 44.67 12.66 -52.27
N ALA A 298 43.97 12.16 -51.25
CA ALA A 298 43.90 10.74 -50.91
C ALA A 298 42.51 10.42 -50.35
N SER A 299 41.93 9.28 -50.77
CA SER A 299 40.68 8.77 -50.22
C SER A 299 40.97 7.87 -49.02
N ILE A 300 40.40 8.22 -47.87
CA ILE A 300 40.56 7.49 -46.61
C ILE A 300 39.18 7.32 -45.99
N SER A 301 38.85 6.10 -45.57
CA SER A 301 37.58 5.83 -44.91
C SER A 301 37.68 6.00 -43.40
N MET A 302 36.66 6.61 -42.79
CA MET A 302 36.45 6.61 -41.35
C MET A 302 35.33 5.64 -41.00
N ALA A 303 35.61 4.64 -40.18
CA ALA A 303 34.60 3.73 -39.65
C ALA A 303 34.08 4.26 -38.30
N VAL A 304 32.77 4.31 -38.11
CA VAL A 304 32.12 4.63 -36.83
C VAL A 304 31.22 3.48 -36.43
N SER A 305 31.52 2.83 -35.31
CA SER A 305 30.68 1.77 -34.72
C SER A 305 29.69 2.34 -33.71
N ALA A 306 28.62 1.59 -33.42
CA ALA A 306 27.74 1.93 -32.31
C ALA A 306 28.52 1.81 -30.99
N ALA A 307 28.17 2.64 -30.00
CA ALA A 307 28.59 2.40 -28.63
C ALA A 307 27.99 1.06 -28.15
N SER A 308 28.83 0.16 -27.65
CA SER A 308 28.36 -1.09 -27.06
C SER A 308 27.52 -0.76 -25.82
N LYS A 309 26.21 -0.99 -25.89
CA LYS A 309 25.34 -0.90 -24.72
C LYS A 309 25.63 -2.08 -23.81
N ALA A 310 25.60 -1.86 -22.49
CA ALA A 310 25.73 -2.95 -21.53
C ALA A 310 24.70 -4.04 -21.84
N ALA A 311 25.09 -5.31 -21.70
CA ALA A 311 24.19 -6.42 -21.96
C ALA A 311 23.00 -6.39 -20.98
N LEU A 312 21.78 -6.51 -21.49
CA LEU A 312 20.58 -6.59 -20.67
C LEU A 312 20.58 -7.90 -19.86
N THR A 313 20.41 -7.76 -18.55
CA THR A 313 20.39 -8.88 -17.60
C THR A 313 19.25 -8.73 -16.62
N ILE A 314 18.55 -9.82 -16.32
CA ILE A 314 17.63 -9.91 -15.18
C ILE A 314 18.48 -10.15 -13.92
N THR A 315 18.35 -9.30 -12.92
CA THR A 315 19.13 -9.31 -11.67
C THR A 315 18.37 -9.89 -10.48
N SER A 316 17.06 -10.08 -10.58
CA SER A 316 16.27 -10.82 -9.60
C SER A 316 16.60 -12.32 -9.69
N ALA A 317 17.45 -12.81 -8.79
CA ALA A 317 17.93 -14.20 -8.81
C ALA A 317 16.93 -15.21 -8.22
N THR A 318 16.08 -14.77 -7.28
CA THR A 318 15.00 -15.56 -6.66
C THR A 318 13.92 -14.61 -6.19
N LEU A 319 12.65 -14.92 -6.49
CA LEU A 319 11.52 -14.23 -5.91
C LEU A 319 11.22 -14.83 -4.53
N ALA A 320 10.73 -14.01 -3.59
CA ALA A 320 10.39 -14.51 -2.26
C ALA A 320 9.31 -15.60 -2.35
N ALA A 321 9.27 -16.50 -1.38
CA ALA A 321 8.11 -17.37 -1.25
C ALA A 321 6.89 -16.51 -0.87
N GLY A 322 5.73 -16.86 -1.41
CA GLY A 322 4.45 -16.33 -0.95
C GLY A 322 3.80 -17.28 0.04
N THR A 323 2.88 -16.76 0.83
CA THR A 323 2.04 -17.55 1.72
C THR A 323 0.64 -17.56 1.14
N ASP A 324 0.03 -18.74 1.06
CA ASP A 324 -1.37 -18.90 0.63
C ASP A 324 -2.29 -17.95 1.42
N GLY A 325 -3.13 -17.20 0.72
CA GLY A 325 -4.04 -16.22 1.32
C GLY A 325 -3.40 -14.93 1.86
N SER A 326 -2.06 -14.75 1.78
CA SER A 326 -1.39 -13.51 2.19
C SER A 326 -1.02 -12.65 0.99
N ALA A 327 -1.16 -11.32 1.13
CA ALA A 327 -0.70 -10.39 0.10
C ALA A 327 0.79 -10.64 -0.24
N TYR A 328 1.06 -10.79 -1.52
CA TYR A 328 2.39 -11.00 -2.05
C TYR A 328 2.75 -9.84 -2.96
N ALA A 329 3.95 -9.28 -2.80
CA ALA A 329 4.51 -8.30 -3.71
C ALA A 329 6.02 -8.55 -3.86
N SER A 330 6.48 -8.78 -5.07
CA SER A 330 7.90 -8.93 -5.37
C SER A 330 8.24 -8.41 -6.75
N GLN A 331 9.31 -7.63 -6.86
CA GLN A 331 9.67 -6.95 -8.09
C GLN A 331 10.80 -7.68 -8.83
N LEU A 332 10.57 -7.99 -10.10
CA LEU A 332 11.62 -8.39 -11.03
C LEU A 332 12.49 -7.18 -11.36
N LYS A 333 13.81 -7.37 -11.34
CA LYS A 333 14.78 -6.28 -11.56
C LYS A 333 15.67 -6.62 -12.75
N ALA A 334 16.01 -5.61 -13.53
CA ALA A 334 16.91 -5.71 -14.68
C ALA A 334 17.96 -4.60 -14.66
N SER A 335 19.10 -4.87 -15.28
CA SER A 335 20.21 -3.94 -15.47
C SER A 335 20.83 -4.11 -16.86
N GLY A 336 21.57 -3.10 -17.31
CA GLY A 336 22.08 -3.06 -18.69
C GLY A 336 20.99 -2.66 -19.68
N GLY A 337 21.27 -2.73 -20.98
CA GLY A 337 20.36 -2.22 -21.99
C GLY A 337 20.13 -0.70 -21.92
N SER A 338 19.04 -0.23 -22.51
CA SER A 338 18.53 1.15 -22.43
C SER A 338 17.17 1.20 -21.73
N PRO A 339 17.01 1.91 -20.61
CA PRO A 339 15.69 2.18 -20.02
C PRO A 339 14.77 2.94 -20.98
N ALA A 340 13.44 2.82 -20.94
CA ALA A 340 12.61 2.04 -20.02
C ALA A 340 12.55 0.54 -20.35
N TYR A 341 12.19 -0.28 -19.35
CA TYR A 341 12.06 -1.73 -19.49
C TYR A 341 10.59 -2.15 -19.61
N THR A 342 10.34 -3.24 -20.34
CA THR A 342 9.03 -3.89 -20.41
C THR A 342 9.16 -5.37 -20.08
N TRP A 343 8.33 -5.84 -19.15
CA TRP A 343 8.33 -7.19 -18.61
C TRP A 343 7.15 -8.01 -19.13
N SER A 344 7.39 -9.30 -19.34
CA SER A 344 6.37 -10.27 -19.72
C SER A 344 6.70 -11.66 -19.18
N ILE A 345 5.69 -12.52 -19.09
CA ILE A 345 5.86 -13.95 -18.83
C ILE A 345 5.74 -14.68 -20.16
N THR A 346 6.85 -15.26 -20.65
CA THR A 346 6.89 -15.88 -21.99
C THR A 346 6.73 -17.40 -21.95
N SER A 347 6.82 -18.02 -20.77
CA SER A 347 6.57 -19.45 -20.55
C SER A 347 6.23 -19.72 -19.08
N GLY A 348 5.42 -20.74 -18.80
CA GLY A 348 4.87 -21.02 -17.48
C GLY A 348 3.71 -20.08 -17.12
N LYS A 349 3.27 -20.14 -15.86
CA LYS A 349 2.24 -19.25 -15.29
C LYS A 349 2.70 -18.77 -13.91
N LEU A 350 2.26 -17.59 -13.52
CA LEU A 350 2.33 -17.16 -12.12
C LEU A 350 1.40 -18.02 -11.26
N PRO A 351 1.63 -18.14 -9.94
CA PRO A 351 0.64 -18.70 -9.03
C PRO A 351 -0.73 -18.04 -9.22
N ALA A 352 -1.81 -18.82 -9.10
CA ALA A 352 -3.16 -18.30 -9.17
C ALA A 352 -3.35 -17.17 -8.15
N GLY A 353 -3.89 -16.02 -8.59
CA GLY A 353 -4.04 -14.83 -7.77
C GLY A 353 -2.88 -13.82 -7.83
N LEU A 354 -1.78 -14.13 -8.54
CA LEU A 354 -0.69 -13.17 -8.80
C LEU A 354 -0.69 -12.67 -10.25
N THR A 355 -0.41 -11.37 -10.44
CA THR A 355 -0.28 -10.70 -11.75
C THR A 355 1.07 -10.02 -11.89
N LEU A 356 1.50 -9.73 -13.13
CA LEU A 356 2.74 -8.99 -13.43
C LEU A 356 2.40 -7.61 -14.00
N ALA A 357 2.86 -6.56 -13.34
CA ALA A 357 2.87 -5.20 -13.89
C ALA A 357 3.99 -5.05 -14.93
N ALA A 358 3.62 -4.92 -16.21
CA ALA A 358 4.57 -4.97 -17.33
C ALA A 358 5.61 -3.84 -17.34
N THR A 359 5.31 -2.65 -16.82
CA THR A 359 6.21 -1.49 -16.84
C THR A 359 7.15 -1.42 -15.63
N THR A 360 6.74 -1.98 -14.49
CA THR A 360 7.52 -1.96 -13.23
C THR A 360 8.19 -3.29 -12.93
N GLY A 361 7.75 -4.39 -13.53
CA GLY A 361 8.21 -5.74 -13.22
C GLY A 361 7.68 -6.27 -11.88
N THR A 362 6.76 -5.57 -11.22
CA THR A 362 6.17 -5.99 -9.95
C THR A 362 5.21 -7.16 -10.18
N ILE A 363 5.43 -8.26 -9.47
CA ILE A 363 4.49 -9.36 -9.34
C ILE A 363 3.75 -9.18 -8.03
N SER A 364 2.43 -9.03 -8.08
CA SER A 364 1.61 -8.78 -6.90
C SER A 364 0.25 -9.45 -6.95
N GLY A 365 -0.37 -9.59 -5.78
CA GLY A 365 -1.70 -10.17 -5.59
C GLY A 365 -1.73 -11.11 -4.39
N THR A 366 -2.81 -11.87 -4.24
CA THR A 366 -2.97 -12.84 -3.15
C THR A 366 -2.98 -14.23 -3.75
N PRO A 367 -1.95 -15.06 -3.51
CA PRO A 367 -1.90 -16.40 -4.07
C PRO A 367 -2.94 -17.29 -3.40
N SER A 368 -3.71 -18.05 -4.20
CA SER A 368 -4.82 -18.89 -3.73
C SER A 368 -4.58 -20.39 -3.82
N VAL A 369 -3.38 -20.79 -4.26
CA VAL A 369 -3.00 -22.19 -4.44
C VAL A 369 -1.56 -22.39 -4.00
N THR A 370 -1.37 -23.31 -3.06
CA THR A 370 -0.05 -23.74 -2.61
C THR A 370 0.68 -24.55 -3.69
N GLY A 371 2.00 -24.42 -3.71
CA GLY A 371 2.86 -25.08 -4.69
C GLY A 371 3.90 -24.15 -5.28
N THR A 372 4.87 -24.72 -5.98
CA THR A 372 5.88 -23.94 -6.69
C THR A 372 5.46 -23.72 -8.14
N SER A 373 5.26 -22.47 -8.52
CA SER A 373 5.02 -22.09 -9.93
C SER A 373 6.33 -21.63 -10.55
N THR A 374 6.85 -22.39 -11.51
CA THR A 374 8.01 -22.01 -12.32
C THR A 374 7.56 -21.31 -13.58
N PHE A 375 8.16 -20.17 -13.88
CA PHE A 375 7.87 -19.38 -15.07
C PHE A 375 9.12 -18.71 -15.61
N THR A 376 9.06 -18.28 -16.87
CA THR A 376 10.14 -17.55 -17.52
C THR A 376 9.73 -16.10 -17.67
N ALA A 377 10.36 -15.23 -16.88
CA ALA A 377 10.24 -13.79 -17.02
C ALA A 377 11.16 -13.30 -18.13
N THR A 378 10.64 -12.42 -18.98
CA THR A 378 11.37 -11.80 -20.07
C THR A 378 11.30 -10.29 -19.94
N VAL A 379 12.47 -9.65 -19.97
CA VAL A 379 12.62 -8.19 -20.00
C VAL A 379 13.13 -7.76 -21.38
N LYS A 380 12.52 -6.70 -21.90
CA LYS A 380 12.92 -6.00 -23.11
C LYS A 380 13.32 -4.56 -22.75
N ASP A 381 14.39 -4.06 -23.36
CA ASP A 381 14.83 -2.67 -23.22
C ASP A 381 14.31 -1.78 -24.36
N SER A 382 14.53 -0.46 -24.25
CA SER A 382 14.07 0.54 -25.23
C SER A 382 15.04 0.78 -26.39
N SER A 383 16.10 -0.04 -26.52
CA SER A 383 17.13 0.20 -27.54
C SER A 383 16.65 -0.16 -28.96
N ASN A 384 17.39 0.27 -29.98
CA ASN A 384 17.13 -0.08 -31.39
C ASN A 384 18.44 -0.55 -32.06
N PRO A 385 18.62 -1.84 -32.38
CA PRO A 385 17.70 -2.94 -32.05
C PRO A 385 17.59 -3.12 -30.52
N ASP A 386 16.44 -3.59 -30.06
CA ASP A 386 16.15 -3.85 -28.66
C ASP A 386 16.93 -5.06 -28.14
N GLN A 387 17.38 -4.99 -26.89
CA GLN A 387 17.89 -6.14 -26.17
C GLN A 387 16.74 -6.83 -25.44
N THR A 388 16.72 -8.16 -25.48
CA THR A 388 15.78 -8.98 -24.72
C THR A 388 16.56 -9.98 -23.88
N LYS A 389 16.14 -10.18 -22.64
CA LYS A 389 16.69 -11.23 -21.77
C LYS A 389 15.58 -11.97 -21.06
N SER A 390 15.69 -13.30 -21.05
CA SER A 390 14.79 -14.19 -20.32
C SER A 390 15.53 -14.90 -19.20
N ALA A 391 14.84 -15.14 -18.08
CA ALA A 391 15.32 -15.95 -16.98
C ALA A 391 14.16 -16.79 -16.43
N SER A 392 14.40 -18.08 -16.25
CA SER A 392 13.49 -18.94 -15.51
C SER A 392 13.64 -18.68 -14.02
N THR A 393 12.51 -18.45 -13.35
CA THR A 393 12.41 -18.24 -11.92
C THR A 393 11.19 -19.01 -11.39
N SER A 394 11.01 -19.02 -10.08
CA SER A 394 9.85 -19.64 -9.45
C SER A 394 9.39 -18.83 -8.26
N ILE A 395 8.08 -18.89 -8.01
CA ILE A 395 7.49 -18.48 -6.75
C ILE A 395 6.98 -19.75 -6.08
N ALA A 396 7.45 -20.02 -4.87
CA ALA A 396 6.89 -21.05 -4.02
C ALA A 396 5.80 -20.43 -3.16
N ILE A 397 4.56 -20.90 -3.32
CA ILE A 397 3.48 -20.61 -2.40
C ILE A 397 3.45 -21.73 -1.39
N THR A 398 3.87 -21.44 -0.16
CA THR A 398 3.71 -22.39 0.93
C THR A 398 2.35 -22.22 1.55
N THR A 399 1.78 -23.30 2.08
CA THR A 399 0.82 -23.14 3.18
C THR A 399 1.49 -22.21 4.18
N GLY A 400 0.76 -21.23 4.73
CA GLY A 400 1.25 -20.53 5.92
C GLY A 400 1.80 -21.58 6.87
N ALA A 401 2.95 -21.31 7.50
CA ALA A 401 3.47 -22.22 8.52
C ALA A 401 2.26 -22.67 9.33
N PRO A 402 1.98 -23.98 9.51
CA PRO A 402 0.98 -24.37 10.48
C PRO A 402 1.43 -23.65 11.74
N GLN A 403 0.69 -22.61 12.13
CA GLN A 403 0.71 -22.10 13.49
C GLN A 403 0.60 -23.39 14.29
N SER A 404 1.64 -23.67 15.08
CA SER A 404 1.56 -24.80 16.00
C SER A 404 0.18 -24.69 16.65
N GLY A 405 -0.58 -25.77 16.73
CA GLY A 405 -1.85 -25.79 17.46
C GLY A 405 -1.68 -25.57 18.97
N GLY A 406 -0.72 -24.75 19.38
CA GLY A 406 -0.67 -24.06 20.65
C GLY A 406 -1.43 -22.72 20.54
N PRO A 407 -1.88 -22.17 21.66
CA PRO A 407 -2.56 -20.88 21.67
C PRO A 407 -1.59 -19.80 21.19
N GLY A 408 -2.04 -18.92 20.30
CA GLY A 408 -1.29 -17.73 19.91
C GLY A 408 -0.83 -16.92 21.10
N THR A 409 0.19 -16.08 20.91
CA THR A 409 0.73 -15.28 22.01
C THR A 409 -0.27 -14.19 22.39
N THR A 410 -0.60 -14.09 23.68
CA THR A 410 -1.30 -12.93 24.23
C THR A 410 -0.28 -11.87 24.63
N TRP A 411 -0.42 -10.67 24.08
CA TRP A 411 0.36 -9.48 24.36
C TRP A 411 -0.48 -8.52 25.19
N TYR A 412 -0.05 -8.24 26.41
CA TYR A 412 -0.77 -7.39 27.33
C TYR A 412 -0.33 -5.94 27.20
N ILE A 413 -1.31 -5.04 27.12
CA ILE A 413 -1.14 -3.59 27.15
C ILE A 413 -1.77 -3.03 28.44
N ARG A 414 -1.03 -2.22 29.19
CA ARG A 414 -1.45 -1.58 30.45
C ARG A 414 -0.79 -0.23 30.61
N ALA A 415 -1.50 0.81 31.04
CA ALA A 415 -0.95 2.13 31.37
C ALA A 415 0.21 2.07 32.39
N ASP A 416 0.19 1.11 33.32
CA ASP A 416 1.24 0.87 34.33
C ASP A 416 2.33 -0.12 33.86
N GLY A 417 2.33 -0.49 32.58
CA GLY A 417 3.34 -1.34 31.93
C GLY A 417 4.69 -0.63 31.69
N GLY A 418 5.57 -1.26 30.92
CA GLY A 418 6.87 -0.70 30.55
C GLY A 418 7.13 -0.72 29.05
N THR A 419 8.25 -0.14 28.63
CA THR A 419 8.68 -0.18 27.22
C THR A 419 9.08 -1.59 26.78
N ASN A 420 9.27 -1.82 25.48
CA ASN A 420 9.74 -3.09 24.93
C ASN A 420 11.15 -3.52 25.37
N THR A 421 11.94 -2.60 25.94
CA THR A 421 13.23 -2.92 26.58
C THR A 421 13.03 -3.31 28.04
N GLN A 422 12.04 -2.74 28.70
CA GLN A 422 11.72 -2.95 30.10
C GLN A 422 10.91 -4.22 30.33
N CYS A 423 9.91 -4.47 29.48
CA CYS A 423 8.92 -5.53 29.62
C CYS A 423 8.95 -6.52 28.46
N THR A 424 8.51 -7.74 28.72
CA THR A 424 8.33 -8.77 27.69
C THR A 424 6.98 -8.68 26.97
N GLY A 425 5.99 -7.98 27.53
CA GLY A 425 4.63 -7.87 26.99
C GLY A 425 3.75 -9.11 27.21
N LYS A 426 4.31 -10.23 27.69
CA LYS A 426 3.61 -11.53 27.76
C LYS A 426 2.93 -11.82 29.10
N THR A 427 3.03 -10.88 30.05
CA THR A 427 2.46 -11.03 31.39
C THR A 427 1.56 -9.84 31.69
N ASN A 428 0.35 -10.11 32.15
CA ASN A 428 -0.57 -9.09 32.66
C ASN A 428 -0.09 -8.56 34.03
N ALA A 429 0.94 -7.74 34.05
CA ALA A 429 1.50 -7.14 35.26
C ALA A 429 2.12 -5.76 34.97
N ALA A 430 2.09 -4.88 35.97
CA ALA A 430 2.76 -3.58 35.92
C ALA A 430 4.29 -3.73 35.83
N TYR A 431 4.98 -2.73 35.27
CA TYR A 431 6.44 -2.69 35.30
C TYR A 431 6.95 -2.46 36.73
N PRO A 432 7.89 -3.26 37.27
CA PRO A 432 8.37 -3.16 38.65
C PRO A 432 9.20 -1.89 38.94
N GLY A 433 9.34 -0.97 37.99
CA GLY A 433 10.08 0.29 38.13
C GLY A 433 11.58 0.20 37.82
N SER A 434 12.15 -0.99 37.67
CA SER A 434 13.55 -1.18 37.25
C SER A 434 13.78 -2.53 36.54
N GLY A 435 14.88 -2.63 35.79
CA GLY A 435 15.27 -3.85 35.08
C GLY A 435 14.87 -3.88 33.59
N SER A 436 15.48 -4.78 32.83
CA SER A 436 15.17 -5.02 31.41
C SER A 436 14.58 -6.43 31.25
N GLY A 437 13.70 -6.62 30.26
CA GLY A 437 13.07 -7.91 29.97
C GLY A 437 12.23 -8.48 31.13
N GLN A 438 11.63 -7.61 31.94
CA GLN A 438 10.78 -8.00 33.06
C GLN A 438 9.48 -8.65 32.56
N ALA A 439 8.94 -9.57 33.35
CA ALA A 439 7.67 -10.22 33.10
C ALA A 439 6.50 -9.26 33.42
N CYS A 440 6.25 -8.32 32.51
CA CYS A 440 5.22 -7.28 32.61
C CYS A 440 4.63 -6.94 31.23
N ALA A 441 3.54 -6.21 31.23
CA ALA A 441 2.82 -5.72 30.06
C ALA A 441 3.57 -4.56 29.39
N PHE A 442 3.27 -4.32 28.12
CA PHE A 442 3.68 -3.08 27.48
C PHE A 442 2.82 -1.91 27.93
N ASN A 443 3.41 -0.71 27.97
CA ASN A 443 2.68 0.51 28.30
C ASN A 443 1.87 1.12 27.16
N HIS A 444 2.09 0.66 25.93
CA HIS A 444 1.39 1.14 24.75
C HIS A 444 1.50 0.09 23.63
N PRO A 445 0.51 -0.05 22.73
CA PRO A 445 0.60 -1.00 21.62
C PRO A 445 1.77 -0.68 20.66
N TYR A 446 2.22 0.58 20.59
CA TYR A 446 3.41 0.98 19.80
C TYR A 446 4.70 0.29 20.24
N GLN A 447 4.78 -0.25 21.46
CA GLN A 447 5.93 -1.03 21.90
C GLN A 447 6.15 -2.29 21.04
N MET A 448 5.13 -2.71 20.29
CA MET A 448 5.16 -3.87 19.40
C MET A 448 5.54 -3.51 17.95
N MET A 449 5.88 -2.25 17.65
CA MET A 449 6.22 -1.76 16.31
C MET A 449 7.69 -1.33 16.19
N ASN A 450 8.20 -1.27 14.97
CA ASN A 450 9.49 -0.67 14.65
C ASN A 450 9.32 0.70 13.96
N SER A 451 10.44 1.42 13.82
CA SER A 451 10.53 2.71 13.11
C SER A 451 10.10 2.70 11.64
N SER A 452 9.69 1.57 11.06
CA SER A 452 9.10 1.51 9.72
C SER A 452 7.57 1.36 9.75
N GLY A 453 6.96 1.39 10.94
CA GLY A 453 5.53 1.20 11.10
C GLY A 453 5.08 -0.26 11.00
N ALA A 454 6.01 -1.23 11.10
CA ALA A 454 5.71 -2.65 10.97
C ALA A 454 5.68 -3.35 12.34
N TRP A 455 4.82 -4.37 12.48
CA TRP A 455 4.79 -5.24 13.64
C TRP A 455 6.15 -5.96 13.83
N THR A 456 6.68 -5.94 15.04
CA THR A 456 7.89 -6.68 15.45
C THR A 456 7.57 -7.92 16.28
N SER A 457 6.42 -7.90 16.96
CA SER A 457 6.05 -8.89 17.97
C SER A 457 4.66 -9.50 17.75
N PHE A 458 3.79 -8.84 16.97
CA PHE A 458 2.44 -9.33 16.69
C PHE A 458 2.44 -10.18 15.43
N ALA A 459 1.99 -11.44 15.53
CA ALA A 459 1.90 -12.37 14.40
C ALA A 459 0.45 -12.87 14.19
N GLY A 460 0.21 -13.51 13.05
CA GLY A 460 -1.09 -14.09 12.73
C GLY A 460 -1.52 -15.14 13.76
N GLY A 461 -2.72 -15.01 14.31
CA GLY A 461 -3.25 -15.86 15.38
C GLY A 461 -2.91 -15.40 16.80
N ASP A 462 -2.14 -14.32 16.99
CA ASP A 462 -1.86 -13.72 18.31
C ASP A 462 -3.06 -12.87 18.81
N THR A 463 -3.00 -12.45 20.07
CA THR A 463 -3.99 -11.55 20.69
C THR A 463 -3.29 -10.36 21.33
N ILE A 464 -3.70 -9.14 20.99
CA ILE A 464 -3.45 -7.96 21.83
C ILE A 464 -4.60 -7.89 22.84
N GLN A 465 -4.26 -7.86 24.13
CA GLN A 465 -5.21 -7.72 25.23
C GLN A 465 -4.87 -6.46 26.04
N PHE A 466 -5.72 -5.44 25.94
CA PHE A 466 -5.68 -4.33 26.89
C PHE A 466 -6.15 -4.84 28.25
N ALA A 467 -5.45 -4.51 29.33
CA ALA A 467 -5.66 -5.16 30.64
C ALA A 467 -5.34 -4.24 31.82
N ASP A 468 -5.77 -2.98 31.73
CA ASP A 468 -5.50 -1.97 32.76
C ASP A 468 -5.96 -2.41 34.16
N SER A 469 -5.24 -1.96 35.20
CA SER A 469 -5.56 -2.28 36.60
C SER A 469 -6.82 -1.58 37.11
N SER A 470 -7.18 -0.45 36.48
CA SER A 470 -8.38 0.31 36.78
C SER A 470 -9.57 -0.29 36.04
N SER A 471 -10.76 -0.32 36.65
CA SER A 471 -12.00 -0.65 35.94
C SER A 471 -12.52 0.48 35.05
N ALA A 472 -11.93 1.68 35.14
CA ALA A 472 -12.26 2.81 34.29
C ALA A 472 -11.50 2.72 32.95
N ALA A 473 -12.17 3.11 31.87
CA ALA A 473 -11.58 3.20 30.53
C ALA A 473 -10.28 4.02 30.53
N HIS A 474 -9.20 3.43 30.00
CA HIS A 474 -7.97 4.15 29.69
C HIS A 474 -7.99 4.61 28.23
N THR A 475 -7.50 5.83 27.99
CA THR A 475 -7.33 6.38 26.66
C THR A 475 -5.90 6.23 26.20
N TYR A 476 -5.71 5.47 25.13
CA TYR A 476 -4.45 5.35 24.41
C TYR A 476 -4.48 6.28 23.19
N TYR A 477 -3.55 7.23 23.12
CA TYR A 477 -3.52 8.22 22.06
C TYR A 477 -2.75 7.70 20.83
N MET A 478 -3.39 7.74 19.67
CA MET A 478 -2.88 7.21 18.41
C MET A 478 -2.50 8.36 17.47
N GLY A 479 -1.20 8.61 17.29
CA GLY A 479 -0.67 9.63 16.39
C GLY A 479 0.78 9.99 16.68
N GLU A 480 1.34 10.95 15.93
CA GLU A 480 2.79 11.23 15.92
C GLU A 480 3.23 12.17 17.05
N GLN A 481 2.43 13.18 17.42
CA GLN A 481 2.75 14.12 18.49
C GLN A 481 1.59 14.29 19.47
N ASN A 482 1.84 14.02 20.75
CA ASN A 482 0.92 14.39 21.82
C ASN A 482 1.38 15.75 22.37
N ALA A 483 0.74 16.84 21.93
CA ALA A 483 1.04 18.22 22.35
C ALA A 483 0.64 18.53 23.81
N GLY A 484 0.84 17.57 24.73
CA GLY A 484 0.50 17.67 26.15
C GLY A 484 -0.95 17.33 26.50
N ILE A 485 -1.64 16.55 25.66
CA ILE A 485 -3.07 16.20 25.78
C ILE A 485 -3.28 14.91 26.57
N GLY A 486 -2.26 14.05 26.65
CA GLY A 486 -2.27 12.81 27.42
C GLY A 486 -0.97 12.57 28.19
N THR A 487 -1.03 11.67 29.18
CA THR A 487 0.12 11.26 30.01
C THR A 487 0.85 10.04 29.49
N ASP A 488 0.31 9.37 28.47
CA ASP A 488 0.82 8.17 27.82
C ASP A 488 1.90 8.48 26.76
N TRP A 489 2.28 9.75 26.60
CA TRP A 489 3.20 10.17 25.55
C TRP A 489 4.61 9.61 25.70
N HIS A 490 5.11 9.05 24.60
CA HIS A 490 6.46 8.52 24.49
C HIS A 490 7.44 9.59 24.00
N SER A 491 8.46 9.87 24.81
CA SER A 491 9.62 10.69 24.39
C SER A 491 10.50 10.04 23.30
N GLN A 492 10.11 8.87 22.78
CA GLN A 492 10.83 8.06 21.79
C GLN A 492 9.99 7.75 20.54
N LEU A 493 8.89 8.47 20.26
CA LEU A 493 8.06 8.21 19.05
C LEU A 493 8.87 8.29 17.74
N ASN A 494 9.92 9.11 17.69
CA ASN A 494 10.86 9.18 16.58
C ASN A 494 11.70 7.90 16.34
N VAL A 495 11.70 6.95 17.28
CA VAL A 495 12.34 5.63 17.18
C VAL A 495 11.32 4.53 16.89
N ILE A 496 10.04 4.76 17.15
CA ILE A 496 8.97 3.75 17.06
C ILE A 496 8.11 3.94 15.81
N CYS A 497 7.94 5.18 15.35
CA CYS A 497 7.18 5.50 14.16
C CYS A 497 8.08 6.03 13.04
N PRO A 498 7.75 5.72 11.77
CA PRO A 498 8.51 6.23 10.63
C PRO A 498 8.51 7.75 10.65
N GLN A 499 9.71 8.33 10.47
CA GLN A 499 9.84 9.75 10.21
C GLN A 499 9.27 10.06 8.82
N PRO A 500 8.57 11.18 8.62
CA PRO A 500 7.91 11.49 7.37
C PRO A 500 8.89 11.40 6.20
N ASN A 501 8.58 10.53 5.23
CA ASN A 501 9.28 10.55 3.95
C ASN A 501 8.99 11.88 3.26
N ALA A 502 10.03 12.61 2.86
CA ALA A 502 9.92 13.90 2.16
C ALA A 502 9.19 13.86 0.79
N ASN A 503 8.70 12.68 0.38
CA ASN A 503 7.99 12.45 -0.87
C ASN A 503 6.52 12.04 -0.67
N ASP A 504 6.05 11.84 0.57
CA ASP A 504 4.63 11.65 0.80
C ASP A 504 3.96 13.03 0.91
N SER A 505 3.12 13.37 -0.07
CA SER A 505 2.27 14.55 -0.04
C SER A 505 1.07 14.42 0.92
N GLN A 506 0.96 13.33 1.69
CA GLN A 506 -0.20 12.95 2.50
C GLN A 506 0.14 12.71 3.99
N GLY A 507 1.12 13.39 4.59
CA GLY A 507 1.65 13.04 5.93
C GLY A 507 0.65 12.77 7.08
N PHE A 508 0.90 11.70 7.85
CA PHE A 508 1.37 11.61 9.27
C PHE A 508 1.06 10.18 9.79
N GLU A 509 2.10 9.34 9.98
CA GLU A 509 2.04 7.85 9.84
C GLU A 509 2.14 7.05 11.16
N CYS A 510 2.02 7.67 12.34
CA CYS A 510 2.18 6.94 13.60
C CYS A 510 0.84 6.37 14.08
N VAL A 511 0.34 5.32 13.41
CA VAL A 511 -0.89 4.58 13.75
C VAL A 511 -0.62 3.07 13.69
N LEU A 512 -1.49 2.23 14.26
CA LEU A 512 -1.29 0.78 14.23
C LEU A 512 -1.41 0.25 12.79
N PRO A 513 -0.43 -0.55 12.30
CA PRO A 513 -0.57 -1.20 11.02
C PRO A 513 -1.66 -2.28 11.11
N ALA A 514 -2.21 -2.66 9.95
CA ALA A 514 -3.23 -3.70 9.88
C ALA A 514 -2.80 -4.98 10.65
N PRO A 515 -3.69 -5.59 11.46
CA PRO A 515 -3.39 -6.84 12.14
C PRO A 515 -2.93 -7.92 11.16
N PRO A 516 -1.90 -8.72 11.49
CA PRO A 516 -1.54 -9.86 10.66
C PRO A 516 -2.72 -10.83 10.57
N SER A 517 -2.94 -11.44 9.41
CA SER A 517 -4.06 -12.38 9.22
C SER A 517 -3.92 -13.62 10.10
N GLY A 518 -5.03 -14.04 10.71
CA GLY A 518 -5.16 -15.30 11.42
C GLY A 518 -5.51 -16.46 10.47
N THR A 519 -6.09 -17.51 11.05
CA THR A 519 -6.66 -18.65 10.32
C THR A 519 -8.05 -18.96 10.87
N ALA A 520 -8.87 -19.71 10.14
CA ALA A 520 -10.20 -20.14 10.61
C ALA A 520 -10.18 -20.85 11.98
N GLY A 521 -9.09 -21.54 12.32
CA GLY A 521 -8.95 -22.20 13.64
C GLY A 521 -8.35 -21.31 14.72
N GLN A 522 -7.79 -20.16 14.35
CA GLN A 522 -7.07 -19.27 15.26
C GLN A 522 -7.01 -17.86 14.68
N HIS A 523 -8.01 -17.06 15.02
CA HIS A 523 -8.10 -15.66 14.62
C HIS A 523 -7.01 -14.82 15.31
N THR A 524 -6.52 -13.80 14.62
CA THR A 524 -5.76 -12.71 15.26
C THR A 524 -6.74 -11.80 15.98
N ARG A 525 -6.44 -11.35 17.19
CA ARG A 525 -7.40 -10.59 18.00
C ARG A 525 -6.85 -9.28 18.57
N ILE A 526 -7.68 -8.25 18.60
CA ILE A 526 -7.46 -7.03 19.39
C ILE A 526 -8.63 -6.89 20.35
N LEU A 527 -8.37 -7.10 21.64
CA LEU A 527 -9.37 -7.17 22.69
C LEU A 527 -9.14 -6.04 23.70
N GLY A 528 -10.15 -5.19 23.85
CA GLY A 528 -10.26 -4.24 24.93
C GLY A 528 -10.37 -4.94 26.29
N GLN A 529 -10.19 -4.17 27.35
CA GLN A 529 -10.12 -4.69 28.72
C GLN A 529 -11.34 -5.51 29.15
N ASN A 530 -12.53 -5.10 28.71
CA ASN A 530 -13.79 -5.71 29.10
C ASN A 530 -14.44 -6.51 27.96
N ALA A 531 -13.64 -7.00 27.00
CA ALA A 531 -14.13 -7.81 25.90
C ALA A 531 -14.97 -9.01 26.39
N GLY A 532 -16.15 -9.18 25.81
CA GLY A 532 -17.15 -10.16 26.22
C GLY A 532 -18.14 -9.69 27.31
N SER A 533 -17.97 -8.49 27.85
CA SER A 533 -18.93 -7.84 28.76
C SER A 533 -19.00 -6.32 28.54
N CYS A 534 -18.76 -5.89 27.31
CA CYS A 534 -18.50 -4.48 26.98
C CYS A 534 -19.72 -3.75 26.41
N HIS A 535 -20.86 -4.41 26.27
CA HIS A 535 -22.15 -3.78 25.96
C HIS A 535 -23.11 -3.93 27.14
N ASP A 536 -24.11 -3.07 27.21
CA ASP A 536 -25.22 -3.22 28.14
C ASP A 536 -26.24 -4.24 27.63
N SER A 537 -27.05 -4.81 28.52
CA SER A 537 -28.03 -5.84 28.13
C SER A 537 -29.12 -5.37 27.17
N ALA A 538 -29.21 -4.06 26.92
CA ALA A 538 -30.14 -3.47 25.96
C ALA A 538 -29.48 -3.14 24.61
N HIS A 539 -28.18 -3.43 24.43
CA HIS A 539 -27.44 -3.19 23.18
C HIS A 539 -27.49 -1.72 22.71
N THR A 540 -27.37 -0.79 23.67
CA THR A 540 -27.50 0.66 23.43
C THR A 540 -26.18 1.41 23.51
N HIS A 541 -25.18 0.89 24.23
CA HIS A 541 -23.88 1.53 24.36
C HIS A 541 -22.79 0.57 24.85
N LEU A 542 -21.54 1.03 24.75
CA LEU A 542 -20.41 0.34 25.36
C LEU A 542 -20.22 0.70 26.84
N VAL A 543 -19.92 -0.31 27.66
CA VAL A 543 -19.64 -0.18 29.09
C VAL A 543 -18.13 -0.31 29.33
N ASN A 544 -17.48 0.82 29.66
CA ASN A 544 -16.03 0.92 29.92
C ASN A 544 -15.15 0.32 28.81
N PRO A 545 -15.30 0.75 27.54
CA PRO A 545 -14.43 0.28 26.47
C PRO A 545 -12.98 0.73 26.66
N THR A 546 -12.04 0.05 26.01
CA THR A 546 -10.71 0.63 25.81
C THR A 546 -10.80 1.74 24.76
N VAL A 547 -10.32 2.93 25.07
CA VAL A 547 -10.43 4.10 24.16
C VAL A 547 -9.14 4.27 23.37
N LEU A 548 -9.24 4.27 22.05
CA LEU A 548 -8.16 4.63 21.12
C LEU A 548 -8.49 6.01 20.53
N SER A 549 -7.73 7.03 20.95
CA SER A 549 -8.00 8.42 20.56
C SER A 549 -7.01 8.90 19.52
N GLY A 550 -7.46 9.10 18.29
CA GLY A 550 -6.65 9.64 17.20
C GLY A 550 -6.20 11.08 17.46
N ILE A 551 -4.92 11.36 17.18
CA ILE A 551 -4.29 12.68 17.29
C ILE A 551 -3.29 12.91 16.14
N ASP A 552 -2.75 14.11 16.10
CA ASP A 552 -1.75 14.63 15.17
C ASP A 552 -2.06 14.32 13.71
N ASN A 553 -3.30 14.66 13.33
CA ASN A 553 -3.75 14.54 11.96
C ASN A 553 -3.71 13.09 11.42
N ALA A 554 -3.91 12.11 12.31
CA ALA A 554 -4.02 10.70 11.94
C ALA A 554 -5.02 10.50 10.79
N TYR A 555 -4.64 9.69 9.81
CA TYR A 555 -5.51 9.38 8.68
C TYR A 555 -6.69 8.52 9.14
N TRP A 556 -6.34 7.50 9.94
CA TRP A 556 -7.24 6.59 10.61
C TRP A 556 -6.64 6.05 11.91
N VAL A 557 -7.47 5.55 12.81
CA VAL A 557 -7.01 5.03 14.11
C VAL A 557 -6.76 3.52 14.06
N LEU A 558 -7.67 2.77 13.42
CA LEU A 558 -7.51 1.33 13.20
C LEU A 558 -7.63 0.99 11.72
N ASP A 559 -6.66 0.21 11.24
CA ASP A 559 -6.59 -0.31 9.87
C ASP A 559 -6.88 -1.81 9.84
N THR A 560 -7.78 -2.25 8.97
CA THR A 560 -8.12 -3.67 8.78
C THR A 560 -7.96 -4.13 7.33
N ARG A 561 -7.39 -3.28 6.47
CA ARG A 561 -7.18 -3.58 5.06
C ARG A 561 -6.33 -4.84 4.87
N ALA A 562 -6.68 -5.63 3.87
CA ALA A 562 -6.00 -6.86 3.48
C ALA A 562 -5.76 -7.87 4.64
N THR A 563 -6.64 -7.89 5.64
CA THR A 563 -6.60 -8.86 6.74
C THR A 563 -7.55 -10.03 6.52
N ASN A 564 -7.28 -11.17 7.15
CA ASN A 564 -8.13 -12.36 7.13
C ASN A 564 -8.20 -12.99 8.52
N TYR A 565 -9.39 -13.45 8.95
CA TYR A 565 -9.62 -14.08 10.26
C TYR A 565 -9.13 -13.21 11.42
N VAL A 566 -9.74 -12.03 11.55
CA VAL A 566 -9.40 -11.04 12.59
C VAL A 566 -10.64 -10.75 13.44
N ASP A 567 -10.45 -10.67 14.76
CA ASP A 567 -11.49 -10.24 15.71
C ASP A 567 -11.05 -8.94 16.39
N ILE A 568 -11.95 -7.95 16.44
CA ILE A 568 -11.75 -6.71 17.20
C ILE A 568 -12.92 -6.57 18.17
N SER A 569 -12.62 -6.37 19.45
CA SER A 569 -13.68 -6.23 20.44
C SER A 569 -13.41 -5.28 21.61
N CYS A 570 -14.47 -4.62 22.09
CA CYS A 570 -14.49 -3.71 23.24
C CYS A 570 -13.58 -2.49 23.06
N ILE A 571 -13.66 -1.87 21.88
CA ILE A 571 -12.83 -0.71 21.50
C ILE A 571 -13.73 0.48 21.17
N GLU A 572 -13.44 1.62 21.75
CA GLU A 572 -13.97 2.91 21.32
C GLU A 572 -12.88 3.67 20.56
N ILE A 573 -13.21 4.16 19.38
CA ILE A 573 -12.38 5.02 18.54
C ILE A 573 -12.93 6.43 18.58
N THR A 574 -12.07 7.41 18.81
CA THR A 574 -12.49 8.81 18.94
C THR A 574 -11.32 9.77 18.70
N GLN A 575 -11.51 11.08 18.93
CA GLN A 575 -10.46 12.09 18.90
C GLN A 575 -10.68 13.18 19.98
N PRO A 576 -9.68 14.01 20.32
CA PRO A 576 -9.84 15.10 21.29
C PRO A 576 -10.49 16.38 20.73
N ASP A 577 -10.16 16.78 19.50
CA ASP A 577 -10.69 18.01 18.91
C ASP A 577 -12.13 17.81 18.41
N THR A 578 -12.90 18.88 18.38
CA THR A 578 -14.32 18.85 17.94
C THR A 578 -14.52 19.40 16.54
N CYS A 579 -13.46 19.52 15.72
CA CYS A 579 -13.55 20.00 14.34
C CYS A 579 -14.04 18.90 13.38
N THR A 580 -14.57 19.30 12.22
CA THR A 580 -14.98 18.40 11.14
C THR A 580 -14.18 18.65 9.86
N THR A 581 -14.02 17.63 9.04
CA THR A 581 -13.51 17.76 7.67
C THR A 581 -14.60 18.08 6.64
N ALA A 582 -15.87 18.05 7.04
CA ALA A 582 -17.01 18.45 6.22
C ALA A 582 -17.20 19.98 6.19
N GLY A 583 -18.09 20.45 5.31
CA GLY A 583 -18.50 21.86 5.25
C GLY A 583 -17.81 22.69 4.16
N GLY A 584 -16.83 22.15 3.44
CA GLY A 584 -16.04 22.93 2.47
C GLY A 584 -15.09 23.95 3.11
N ALA A 585 -14.19 24.53 2.32
CA ALA A 585 -13.13 25.41 2.82
C ALA A 585 -13.68 26.74 3.35
N GLY A 586 -13.40 27.04 4.62
CA GLY A 586 -13.80 28.29 5.29
C GLY A 586 -15.06 28.18 6.16
N SER A 587 -15.72 27.02 6.18
CA SER A 587 -16.91 26.82 6.99
C SER A 587 -16.60 26.66 8.48
N PRO A 588 -17.55 27.04 9.37
CA PRO A 588 -17.35 26.97 10.82
C PRO A 588 -16.90 25.57 11.31
N GLY A 589 -15.80 25.51 12.06
CA GLY A 589 -15.32 24.24 12.60
C GLY A 589 -14.65 23.30 11.59
N ASN A 590 -14.36 23.77 10.38
CA ASN A 590 -13.46 23.06 9.48
C ASN A 590 -12.09 22.88 10.15
N CYS A 591 -11.59 21.65 10.17
CA CYS A 591 -10.30 21.28 10.74
C CYS A 591 -9.11 22.05 10.09
N GLY A 592 -9.23 22.47 8.83
CA GLY A 592 -8.11 23.06 8.11
C GLY A 592 -6.97 22.07 7.89
N ASN A 593 -5.79 22.57 7.48
CA ASN A 593 -4.68 21.71 7.07
C ASN A 593 -3.70 21.33 8.18
N ASN A 594 -3.76 21.95 9.37
CA ASN A 594 -2.74 21.82 10.41
C ASN A 594 -3.37 21.70 11.82
N VAL A 595 -4.42 20.89 11.99
CA VAL A 595 -4.96 20.61 13.34
C VAL A 595 -4.26 19.42 13.98
N PRO A 596 -3.74 19.56 15.20
CA PRO A 596 -2.99 18.53 15.88
C PRO A 596 -3.84 17.43 16.53
N ASN A 597 -5.18 17.46 16.57
CA ASN A 597 -5.95 16.38 17.22
C ASN A 597 -7.19 15.91 16.45
N ALA A 598 -7.10 15.89 15.12
CA ALA A 598 -8.17 15.42 14.24
C ALA A 598 -7.79 14.11 13.54
N VAL A 599 -8.79 13.24 13.34
CA VAL A 599 -8.74 12.07 12.46
C VAL A 599 -9.32 12.45 11.10
N ARG A 600 -8.51 12.45 10.04
CA ARG A 600 -8.89 13.05 8.76
C ARG A 600 -9.91 12.27 7.95
N PHE A 601 -9.71 10.96 7.79
CA PHE A 601 -10.46 10.19 6.79
C PHE A 601 -11.46 9.23 7.43
N GLY A 602 -11.00 8.37 8.35
CA GLY A 602 -11.83 7.33 8.94
C GLY A 602 -11.41 7.02 10.37
N GLY A 603 -12.32 6.74 11.30
CA GLY A 603 -11.93 6.16 12.58
C GLY A 603 -11.37 4.74 12.41
N LEU A 604 -12.16 3.89 11.74
CA LEU A 604 -11.79 2.53 11.35
C LEU A 604 -11.81 2.43 9.81
N VAL A 605 -10.77 1.86 9.19
CA VAL A 605 -10.73 1.65 7.74
C VAL A 605 -10.84 0.17 7.37
N LEU A 606 -11.81 -0.13 6.51
CA LEU A 606 -12.00 -1.43 5.84
C LEU A 606 -11.30 -1.43 4.48
N ASN A 607 -11.46 -0.35 3.70
CA ASN A 607 -10.74 -0.13 2.45
C ASN A 607 -10.63 1.36 2.10
N TYR A 608 -9.63 1.71 1.30
CA TYR A 608 -9.44 3.05 0.73
C TYR A 608 -8.57 2.95 -0.53
N GLY A 609 -8.97 3.58 -1.63
CA GLY A 609 -8.27 3.40 -2.90
C GLY A 609 -8.34 1.98 -3.44
N THR A 610 -7.32 1.56 -4.21
CA THR A 610 -7.25 0.22 -4.82
C THR A 610 -6.91 -0.92 -3.84
N ASP A 611 -6.83 -0.62 -2.54
CA ASP A 611 -6.45 -1.60 -1.52
C ASP A 611 -7.57 -2.61 -1.27
N GLN A 612 -7.20 -3.89 -1.09
CA GLN A 612 -8.16 -4.96 -0.81
C GLN A 612 -8.76 -4.79 0.60
N GLY A 613 -10.07 -5.02 0.71
CA GLY A 613 -10.75 -5.06 2.00
C GLY A 613 -10.44 -6.32 2.83
N PRO A 614 -10.95 -6.40 4.06
CA PRO A 614 -10.79 -7.57 4.91
C PRO A 614 -11.61 -8.79 4.42
N SER A 615 -11.15 -9.98 4.83
CA SER A 615 -11.86 -11.27 4.77
C SER A 615 -12.11 -11.77 6.19
N ASN A 616 -13.25 -12.42 6.46
CA ASN A 616 -13.49 -13.11 7.75
C ASN A 616 -13.20 -12.23 8.99
N LEU A 617 -13.71 -10.99 8.98
CA LEU A 617 -13.51 -10.00 10.03
C LEU A 617 -14.72 -9.96 10.97
N THR A 618 -14.47 -10.00 12.28
CA THR A 618 -15.48 -9.83 13.32
C THR A 618 -15.23 -8.55 14.10
N LEU A 619 -16.23 -7.67 14.14
CA LEU A 619 -16.32 -6.52 15.04
C LEU A 619 -17.38 -6.84 16.10
N GLN A 620 -17.01 -6.83 17.37
CA GLN A 620 -17.93 -7.04 18.49
C GLN A 620 -17.71 -5.97 19.55
N ASP A 621 -18.71 -5.19 19.93
CA ASP A 621 -18.56 -4.12 20.93
C ASP A 621 -17.57 -3.04 20.45
N VAL A 622 -17.81 -2.43 19.29
CA VAL A 622 -16.93 -1.40 18.71
C VAL A 622 -17.67 -0.09 18.55
N ALA A 623 -17.12 1.00 19.07
CA ALA A 623 -17.69 2.34 18.89
C ALA A 623 -16.74 3.22 18.08
N VAL A 624 -17.28 4.04 17.17
CA VAL A 624 -16.55 5.13 16.52
C VAL A 624 -17.34 6.42 16.69
N VAL A 625 -16.80 7.33 17.50
CA VAL A 625 -17.55 8.49 17.95
C VAL A 625 -16.77 9.78 17.82
N GLY A 626 -17.39 10.75 17.15
CA GLY A 626 -16.91 12.13 17.12
C GLY A 626 -15.59 12.31 16.37
N VAL A 627 -15.27 11.49 15.36
CA VAL A 627 -14.09 11.72 14.51
C VAL A 627 -14.39 12.75 13.42
N ALA A 628 -13.39 13.52 13.01
CA ALA A 628 -13.57 14.61 12.04
C ALA A 628 -13.89 14.13 10.62
N GLY A 629 -13.41 12.94 10.26
CA GLY A 629 -13.70 12.23 9.01
C GLY A 629 -14.97 11.39 9.09
N SER A 630 -14.98 10.29 8.34
CA SER A 630 -16.02 9.26 8.45
C SER A 630 -15.79 8.38 9.68
N GLY A 631 -16.84 7.79 10.24
CA GLY A 631 -16.69 6.83 11.34
C GLY A 631 -15.96 5.57 10.90
N ILE A 632 -16.63 4.76 10.07
CA ILE A 632 -16.05 3.62 9.36
C ILE A 632 -15.88 4.02 7.90
N LEU A 633 -14.71 3.77 7.33
CA LEU A 633 -14.40 4.07 5.93
C LEU A 633 -14.22 2.78 5.13
N GLY A 634 -14.95 2.67 4.04
CA GLY A 634 -14.93 1.53 3.13
C GLY A 634 -16.08 0.55 3.34
N SER A 635 -16.32 -0.25 2.31
CA SER A 635 -17.43 -1.21 2.18
C SER A 635 -17.00 -2.52 1.47
N HIS A 636 -15.78 -2.59 0.96
CA HIS A 636 -15.30 -3.70 0.14
C HIS A 636 -14.92 -4.89 1.03
N LEU A 637 -15.54 -6.05 0.80
CA LEU A 637 -15.15 -7.34 1.37
C LEU A 637 -14.49 -8.16 0.27
N ASN A 638 -13.40 -8.87 0.57
CA ASN A 638 -12.59 -9.58 -0.42
C ASN A 638 -13.37 -10.70 -1.17
N LYS A 639 -12.84 -11.11 -2.32
CA LYS A 639 -13.53 -11.66 -3.51
C LYS A 639 -14.00 -13.12 -3.43
N SER A 640 -14.21 -13.70 -2.24
CA SER A 640 -14.71 -15.09 -2.12
C SER A 640 -16.12 -15.13 -1.55
N SER A 641 -16.99 -15.93 -2.14
CA SER A 641 -18.34 -16.20 -1.62
C SER A 641 -18.37 -16.84 -0.23
N SER A 642 -17.21 -17.29 0.27
CA SER A 642 -17.05 -17.84 1.62
C SER A 642 -16.72 -16.80 2.69
N ASP A 643 -16.38 -15.58 2.31
CA ASP A 643 -15.93 -14.56 3.26
C ASP A 643 -17.13 -14.04 4.07
N VAL A 644 -16.93 -13.94 5.39
CA VAL A 644 -17.96 -13.45 6.32
C VAL A 644 -17.43 -12.23 7.07
N PHE A 645 -18.05 -11.08 6.87
CA PHE A 645 -17.91 -9.94 7.77
C PHE A 645 -19.04 -9.97 8.79
N SER A 646 -18.73 -9.80 10.07
CA SER A 646 -19.73 -9.70 11.12
C SER A 646 -19.47 -8.47 11.98
N ALA A 647 -20.49 -7.63 12.16
CA ALA A 647 -20.51 -6.54 13.11
C ALA A 647 -21.67 -6.74 14.08
N THR A 648 -21.37 -6.78 15.37
CA THR A 648 -22.35 -6.92 16.43
C THR A 648 -22.05 -5.93 17.54
N ASP A 649 -23.07 -5.22 18.03
CA ASP A 649 -22.89 -4.13 19.01
C ASP A 649 -21.89 -3.08 18.53
N VAL A 650 -22.16 -2.52 17.33
CA VAL A 650 -21.31 -1.50 16.72
C VAL A 650 -22.01 -0.15 16.72
N TYR A 651 -21.34 0.87 17.26
CA TYR A 651 -21.92 2.19 17.52
C TYR A 651 -21.15 3.28 16.75
N VAL A 652 -21.74 3.87 15.72
CA VAL A 652 -21.12 4.87 14.87
C VAL A 652 -21.86 6.20 15.02
N ILE A 653 -21.34 7.08 15.88
CA ILE A 653 -22.11 8.20 16.42
C ILE A 653 -21.40 9.53 16.14
N GLY A 654 -22.11 10.48 15.53
CA GLY A 654 -21.72 11.89 15.49
C GLY A 654 -20.36 12.15 14.83
N ASN A 655 -20.06 11.47 13.73
CA ASN A 655 -18.83 11.69 12.96
C ASN A 655 -19.01 12.80 11.92
N GLY A 656 -17.93 13.51 11.59
CA GLY A 656 -17.98 14.75 10.83
C GLY A 656 -18.39 14.62 9.37
N GLN A 657 -18.09 13.48 8.74
CA GLN A 657 -18.52 13.13 7.38
C GLN A 657 -19.68 12.13 7.39
N ALA A 658 -19.48 10.90 6.93
CA ALA A 658 -20.48 9.83 7.02
C ALA A 658 -20.25 8.96 8.26
N GLY A 659 -21.26 8.19 8.65
CA GLY A 659 -21.12 7.19 9.69
C GLY A 659 -20.25 6.07 9.19
N TRP A 660 -20.82 5.23 8.33
CA TRP A 660 -20.13 4.19 7.61
C TRP A 660 -20.12 4.53 6.13
N ASN A 661 -18.99 5.04 5.66
CA ASN A 661 -18.84 5.56 4.32
C ASN A 661 -18.32 4.49 3.35
N GLY A 662 -19.23 3.89 2.59
CA GLY A 662 -18.87 3.07 1.43
C GLY A 662 -18.26 3.88 0.28
N ASP A 663 -18.80 5.07 -0.03
CA ASP A 663 -18.57 5.88 -1.25
C ASP A 663 -17.13 6.35 -1.51
N GLY A 664 -16.22 6.26 -0.53
CA GLY A 664 -14.87 6.82 -0.61
C GLY A 664 -13.76 5.89 -1.11
N GLY A 665 -14.09 4.66 -1.51
CA GLY A 665 -13.12 3.58 -1.73
C GLY A 665 -12.19 3.69 -2.95
N GLY A 666 -12.19 4.77 -3.73
CA GLY A 666 -11.32 4.89 -4.92
C GLY A 666 -11.71 4.00 -6.10
N CYS A 667 -12.96 3.56 -6.12
CA CYS A 667 -13.59 2.87 -7.25
C CYS A 667 -13.90 3.89 -8.36
N ASP A 668 -12.90 4.30 -9.12
CA ASP A 668 -13.17 5.04 -10.35
C ASP A 668 -13.79 4.09 -11.38
N GLY A 669 -14.81 4.56 -12.10
CA GLY A 669 -15.63 3.75 -13.02
C GLY A 669 -14.91 3.22 -14.26
N SER A 670 -13.59 3.03 -14.24
CA SER A 670 -12.80 2.57 -15.39
C SER A 670 -12.33 1.11 -15.31
N ALA A 671 -12.40 0.45 -14.14
CA ALA A 671 -12.11 -0.98 -13.98
C ALA A 671 -13.22 -1.70 -13.20
N ALA A 672 -14.11 -2.40 -13.93
CA ALA A 672 -15.34 -3.01 -13.40
C ALA A 672 -15.13 -4.15 -12.36
N ASN A 673 -13.91 -4.54 -12.03
CA ASN A 673 -13.59 -5.77 -11.30
C ASN A 673 -12.74 -5.55 -10.03
N ASP A 674 -12.41 -4.31 -9.68
CA ASP A 674 -11.60 -3.98 -8.49
C ASP A 674 -12.42 -3.55 -7.27
N CYS A 675 -13.75 -3.50 -7.40
CA CYS A 675 -14.68 -3.01 -6.39
C CYS A 675 -15.88 -3.95 -6.15
N GLU A 676 -15.77 -5.22 -6.50
CA GLU A 676 -16.83 -6.20 -6.25
C GLU A 676 -16.77 -6.74 -4.82
N SER A 677 -17.80 -6.46 -4.00
CA SER A 677 -17.96 -7.11 -2.70
C SER A 677 -18.64 -8.46 -2.88
N VAL A 678 -17.98 -9.52 -2.45
CA VAL A 678 -18.52 -10.89 -2.51
C VAL A 678 -18.54 -11.46 -1.10
N GLY A 679 -19.49 -12.36 -0.80
CA GLY A 679 -19.57 -13.03 0.51
C GLY A 679 -20.77 -12.58 1.32
N THR A 680 -20.66 -12.62 2.66
CA THR A 680 -21.75 -12.29 3.58
C THR A 680 -21.34 -11.18 4.55
N MET A 681 -22.15 -10.15 4.67
CA MET A 681 -22.03 -9.11 5.69
C MET A 681 -23.19 -9.23 6.67
N ASN A 682 -22.91 -9.52 7.95
CA ASN A 682 -23.91 -9.59 9.01
C ASN A 682 -23.76 -8.39 9.93
N LEU A 683 -24.79 -7.56 10.01
CA LEU A 683 -24.90 -6.43 10.93
C LEU A 683 -26.01 -6.75 11.93
N SER A 684 -25.67 -6.82 13.22
CA SER A 684 -26.65 -7.06 14.28
C SER A 684 -26.46 -6.03 15.40
N HIS A 685 -27.52 -5.37 15.84
CA HIS A 685 -27.40 -4.33 16.88
C HIS A 685 -26.38 -3.24 16.51
N VAL A 686 -26.39 -2.81 15.26
CA VAL A 686 -25.55 -1.70 14.79
C VAL A 686 -26.35 -0.40 14.92
N ILE A 687 -25.77 0.59 15.60
CA ILE A 687 -26.37 1.92 15.77
C ILE A 687 -25.54 2.93 14.99
N VAL A 688 -26.16 3.63 14.04
CA VAL A 688 -25.54 4.65 13.21
C VAL A 688 -26.32 5.94 13.32
N ASP A 689 -25.84 6.83 14.18
CA ASP A 689 -26.58 8.00 14.64
C ASP A 689 -25.82 9.30 14.39
N TRP A 690 -26.54 10.35 13.99
CA TRP A 690 -26.04 11.73 13.99
C TRP A 690 -24.80 12.00 13.11
N ASN A 691 -24.52 11.15 12.13
CA ASN A 691 -23.35 11.37 11.28
C ASN A 691 -23.60 12.53 10.31
N GLY A 692 -22.53 13.26 10.00
CA GLY A 692 -22.55 14.59 9.41
C GLY A 692 -22.66 15.71 10.43
N CYS A 693 -22.80 15.39 11.72
CA CYS A 693 -22.77 16.29 12.87
C CYS A 693 -21.71 15.82 13.89
N MET A 694 -20.75 16.67 14.26
CA MET A 694 -19.71 16.30 15.22
C MET A 694 -20.25 16.20 16.65
N ALA A 695 -20.14 15.01 17.26
CA ALA A 695 -20.36 14.83 18.70
C ALA A 695 -19.34 15.62 19.52
N VAL A 696 -19.82 16.38 20.52
CA VAL A 696 -18.98 17.22 21.39
C VAL A 696 -18.65 16.50 22.69
N LYS A 697 -17.37 16.40 23.03
CA LYS A 697 -16.92 15.82 24.31
C LYS A 697 -17.15 16.77 25.51
N PRO A 698 -17.48 16.23 26.70
CA PRO A 698 -17.83 14.84 26.95
C PRO A 698 -19.18 14.51 26.32
N TYR A 699 -19.23 13.38 25.60
CA TYR A 699 -20.45 12.81 25.06
C TYR A 699 -20.82 11.58 25.89
N ASP A 700 -22.09 11.22 25.90
CA ASP A 700 -22.58 10.08 26.67
C ASP A 700 -23.41 9.17 25.77
N MET A 701 -22.84 8.03 25.36
CA MET A 701 -23.54 7.00 24.56
C MET A 701 -24.77 6.45 25.27
N THR A 702 -24.81 6.52 26.61
CA THR A 702 -25.93 6.01 27.40
C THR A 702 -27.14 6.94 27.35
N LYS A 703 -26.95 8.17 26.89
CA LYS A 703 -28.02 9.16 26.78
C LYS A 703 -28.63 9.09 25.39
N PRO A 704 -29.96 9.23 25.30
CA PRO A 704 -30.58 9.41 24.00
C PRO A 704 -29.98 10.65 23.34
N ASP A 705 -30.01 10.60 22.04
CA ASP A 705 -29.40 11.52 21.10
C ASP A 705 -29.75 13.01 21.36
N THR A 706 -31.00 13.33 21.72
CA THR A 706 -31.46 14.69 22.10
C THR A 706 -30.81 15.24 23.38
N GLN A 707 -30.09 14.41 24.13
CA GLN A 707 -29.35 14.76 25.35
C GLN A 707 -27.83 14.78 25.15
N ASN A 708 -27.36 14.71 23.90
CA ASN A 708 -25.97 15.01 23.54
C ASN A 708 -25.88 16.35 22.79
N LYS A 709 -24.71 16.98 22.83
CA LYS A 709 -24.43 18.22 22.08
C LYS A 709 -23.72 17.88 20.77
N PHE A 710 -24.16 18.51 19.70
CA PHE A 710 -23.58 18.34 18.37
C PHE A 710 -23.19 19.69 17.76
N ASN A 711 -22.02 19.74 17.12
CA ASN A 711 -21.50 20.91 16.43
C ASN A 711 -21.26 20.61 14.94
N TYR A 712 -21.12 21.67 14.15
CA TYR A 712 -20.62 21.60 12.76
C TYR A 712 -21.33 20.55 11.90
N CYS A 713 -22.65 20.71 11.80
CA CYS A 713 -23.47 19.83 11.01
C CYS A 713 -23.58 20.31 9.57
N TYR A 714 -23.23 19.45 8.61
CA TYR A 714 -23.24 19.80 7.20
C TYR A 714 -24.07 18.81 6.38
N GLY A 715 -25.02 19.35 5.62
CA GLY A 715 -25.72 18.61 4.57
C GLY A 715 -24.95 18.64 3.25
N GLN A 716 -25.45 17.91 2.24
CA GLN A 716 -24.77 17.75 0.94
C GLN A 716 -24.42 19.08 0.26
N VAL A 717 -25.35 20.03 0.28
CA VAL A 717 -25.21 21.34 -0.39
C VAL A 717 -24.08 22.20 0.17
N ASP A 718 -23.69 21.95 1.43
CA ASP A 718 -22.59 22.63 2.11
C ASP A 718 -21.31 21.79 2.12
N GLY A 719 -21.22 20.75 1.29
CA GLY A 719 -20.06 19.86 1.25
C GLY A 719 -19.98 18.88 2.42
N GLY A 720 -21.11 18.62 3.08
CA GLY A 720 -21.29 17.44 3.93
C GLY A 720 -21.57 16.19 3.10
N TYR A 721 -21.32 15.01 3.66
CA TYR A 721 -21.70 13.74 3.06
C TYR A 721 -22.72 13.02 3.95
N GLY A 722 -22.49 12.85 5.25
CA GLY A 722 -23.59 12.77 6.21
C GLY A 722 -24.53 11.56 6.12
N ASP A 723 -24.29 10.60 5.24
CA ASP A 723 -25.02 9.34 5.23
C ASP A 723 -24.69 8.53 6.49
N GLY A 724 -25.70 7.84 7.01
CA GLY A 724 -25.54 6.91 8.13
C GLY A 724 -24.70 5.72 7.68
N PHE A 725 -25.31 4.79 6.95
CA PHE A 725 -24.64 3.64 6.36
C PHE A 725 -24.65 3.70 4.84
N VAL A 726 -23.50 3.45 4.20
CA VAL A 726 -23.36 3.44 2.75
C VAL A 726 -22.56 2.23 2.28
N GLN A 727 -23.01 1.59 1.20
CA GLN A 727 -22.37 0.42 0.59
C GLN A 727 -22.25 0.58 -0.95
N ILE A 728 -21.03 0.49 -1.54
CA ILE A 728 -20.79 0.83 -2.97
C ILE A 728 -20.32 -0.27 -3.91
N ALA A 729 -20.32 -1.51 -3.46
CA ALA A 729 -19.61 -2.54 -4.20
C ALA A 729 -20.60 -3.54 -4.81
N ALA A 730 -20.87 -3.37 -6.10
CA ALA A 730 -21.66 -4.32 -6.88
C ALA A 730 -20.92 -5.66 -6.98
N GLY A 731 -21.54 -6.73 -6.48
CA GLY A 731 -20.94 -8.05 -6.30
C GLY A 731 -21.97 -9.03 -5.73
N ASP A 732 -21.68 -10.34 -5.75
CA ASP A 732 -22.58 -11.37 -5.20
C ASP A 732 -22.49 -11.40 -3.65
N MET A 733 -22.89 -10.30 -3.02
CA MET A 733 -22.93 -10.15 -1.56
C MET A 733 -24.32 -10.49 -1.00
N THR A 734 -24.34 -11.10 0.18
CA THR A 734 -25.51 -11.19 1.05
C THR A 734 -25.33 -10.22 2.21
N LEU A 735 -26.16 -9.18 2.29
CA LEU A 735 -26.17 -8.21 3.38
C LEU A 735 -27.35 -8.52 4.32
N ASN A 736 -27.05 -8.97 5.52
CA ASN A 736 -28.02 -9.21 6.58
C ASN A 736 -27.90 -8.11 7.63
N VAL A 737 -29.01 -7.44 7.91
CA VAL A 737 -29.12 -6.36 8.90
C VAL A 737 -30.23 -6.71 9.85
N ASP A 738 -29.93 -6.72 11.15
CA ASP A 738 -30.83 -7.21 12.17
C ASP A 738 -30.76 -6.32 13.43
N HIS A 739 -31.89 -6.01 14.05
CA HIS A 739 -31.95 -5.22 15.30
C HIS A 739 -31.13 -3.91 15.28
N SER A 740 -31.03 -3.25 14.12
CA SER A 740 -30.11 -2.13 13.90
C SER A 740 -30.84 -0.79 13.76
N TYR A 741 -30.16 0.31 14.08
CA TYR A 741 -30.70 1.67 14.12
C TYR A 741 -29.92 2.62 13.21
N PHE A 742 -30.60 3.38 12.36
CA PHE A 742 -30.00 4.39 11.47
C PHE A 742 -30.73 5.71 11.60
N ARG A 743 -30.21 6.66 12.39
CA ARG A 743 -31.02 7.82 12.80
C ARG A 743 -30.32 9.16 12.77
N TRP A 744 -31.09 10.20 12.46
CA TRP A 744 -30.67 11.61 12.55
C TRP A 744 -29.38 11.96 11.79
N ASN A 745 -29.02 11.15 10.79
CA ASN A 745 -27.89 11.42 9.92
C ASN A 745 -28.25 12.58 8.98
N THR A 746 -27.29 13.43 8.60
CA THR A 746 -27.60 14.65 7.82
C THR A 746 -27.95 14.36 6.36
N GLN A 747 -27.75 13.13 5.88
CA GLN A 747 -28.31 12.59 4.63
C GLN A 747 -29.14 11.32 4.90
N ASP A 748 -28.88 10.21 4.22
CA ASP A 748 -29.71 9.02 4.25
C ASP A 748 -29.40 8.18 5.51
N GLY A 749 -30.40 7.43 5.99
CA GLY A 749 -30.20 6.54 7.14
C GLY A 749 -29.39 5.32 6.75
N PHE A 750 -30.03 4.44 5.98
CA PHE A 750 -29.41 3.27 5.38
C PHE A 750 -29.39 3.42 3.86
N ASP A 751 -28.22 3.41 3.26
CA ASP A 751 -28.01 3.51 1.81
C ASP A 751 -27.20 2.31 1.30
N SER A 752 -27.81 1.56 0.40
CA SER A 752 -27.17 0.46 -0.34
C SER A 752 -27.47 0.54 -1.84
N LEU A 753 -27.81 1.75 -2.33
CA LEU A 753 -28.22 1.99 -3.71
C LEU A 753 -27.19 1.46 -4.71
N HIS A 754 -25.92 1.62 -4.41
CA HIS A 754 -24.82 1.30 -5.30
C HIS A 754 -24.51 -0.20 -5.39
N LEU A 755 -25.20 -1.06 -4.63
CA LEU A 755 -25.16 -2.50 -4.85
C LEU A 755 -25.71 -2.90 -6.23
N SER A 756 -26.55 -2.07 -6.86
CA SER A 756 -27.10 -2.29 -8.21
C SER A 756 -26.32 -1.68 -9.36
N ASP A 757 -25.15 -1.14 -9.09
CA ASP A 757 -24.37 -0.53 -10.15
C ASP A 757 -23.75 -1.58 -11.09
N ASP A 758 -23.92 -2.90 -10.89
CA ASP A 758 -23.51 -3.95 -11.84
C ASP A 758 -24.59 -5.02 -12.13
N VAL A 759 -24.93 -5.14 -13.42
CA VAL A 759 -25.89 -6.11 -13.97
C VAL A 759 -25.35 -7.53 -14.08
N THR A 760 -24.05 -7.74 -13.82
CA THR A 760 -23.46 -9.09 -13.78
C THR A 760 -23.54 -9.76 -12.42
N THR A 761 -23.91 -8.98 -11.39
CA THR A 761 -23.94 -9.42 -9.99
C THR A 761 -25.38 -9.50 -9.50
N SER A 762 -25.60 -10.26 -8.43
CA SER A 762 -26.94 -10.52 -7.89
C SER A 762 -26.92 -10.44 -6.36
N PRO A 763 -26.70 -9.25 -5.78
CA PRO A 763 -26.68 -9.11 -4.33
C PRO A 763 -28.04 -9.46 -3.72
N SER A 764 -28.04 -9.80 -2.44
CA SER A 764 -29.25 -9.97 -1.64
C SER A 764 -29.17 -9.13 -0.38
N ILE A 765 -30.27 -8.44 -0.07
CA ILE A 765 -30.33 -7.50 1.07
C ILE A 765 -31.48 -7.93 1.97
N HIS A 766 -31.18 -8.25 3.22
CA HIS A 766 -32.15 -8.70 4.20
C HIS A 766 -32.08 -7.79 5.42
N ILE A 767 -33.15 -7.06 5.68
CA ILE A 767 -33.27 -6.16 6.84
C ILE A 767 -34.42 -6.64 7.72
N SER A 768 -34.12 -7.04 8.94
CA SER A 768 -35.08 -7.47 9.95
C SER A 768 -35.00 -6.63 11.21
N ASP A 769 -36.16 -6.43 11.85
CA ASP A 769 -36.26 -5.90 13.21
C ASP A 769 -35.46 -4.60 13.41
N SER A 770 -35.34 -3.77 12.37
CA SER A 770 -34.48 -2.59 12.34
C SER A 770 -35.29 -1.29 12.25
N TRP A 771 -34.65 -0.18 12.61
CA TRP A 771 -35.30 1.12 12.77
C TRP A 771 -34.51 2.21 12.06
N SER A 772 -35.20 3.05 11.29
CA SER A 772 -34.59 4.26 10.69
C SER A 772 -35.50 5.47 10.86
N GLU A 773 -34.93 6.57 11.36
CA GLU A 773 -35.70 7.75 11.77
C GLU A 773 -34.92 9.07 11.64
N GLY A 774 -35.61 10.15 11.25
CA GLY A 774 -35.09 11.51 11.43
C GLY A 774 -33.90 11.89 10.57
N ASN A 775 -33.52 11.03 9.62
CA ASN A 775 -32.43 11.28 8.67
C ASN A 775 -32.80 12.41 7.71
N GLY A 776 -31.82 13.16 7.22
CA GLY A 776 -32.01 14.29 6.31
C GLY A 776 -32.55 13.90 4.92
N GLY A 777 -32.29 12.67 4.47
CA GLY A 777 -32.79 12.07 3.23
C GLY A 777 -33.74 10.89 3.48
N GLN A 778 -33.60 9.81 2.71
CA GLN A 778 -34.41 8.60 2.90
C GLN A 778 -34.03 7.84 4.17
N THR A 779 -35.01 7.15 4.77
CA THR A 779 -34.74 6.28 5.93
C THR A 779 -34.11 4.97 5.50
N PHE A 780 -34.66 4.29 4.49
CA PHE A 780 -34.07 3.10 3.87
C PHE A 780 -33.98 3.25 2.34
N LYS A 781 -32.77 3.16 1.81
CA LYS A 781 -32.49 3.16 0.38
C LYS A 781 -31.77 1.88 -0.02
N LEU A 782 -32.42 1.08 -0.83
CA LEU A 782 -32.01 -0.28 -1.18
C LEU A 782 -31.68 -0.37 -2.67
N GLY A 783 -30.47 -0.84 -2.98
CA GLY A 783 -30.06 -1.13 -4.36
C GLY A 783 -30.82 -2.31 -4.95
N ALA A 784 -30.80 -2.41 -6.28
CA ALA A 784 -31.29 -3.58 -7.00
C ALA A 784 -30.39 -4.80 -6.74
N GLY A 785 -30.98 -5.82 -6.14
CA GLY A 785 -30.40 -7.15 -5.99
C GLY A 785 -31.29 -8.20 -6.62
N ALA A 786 -30.84 -9.45 -6.65
CA ALA A 786 -31.73 -10.56 -7.03
C ALA A 786 -32.93 -10.67 -6.08
N ALA A 787 -32.73 -10.33 -4.80
CA ALA A 787 -33.79 -10.26 -3.81
C ALA A 787 -33.48 -9.26 -2.70
N SER A 788 -34.50 -8.51 -2.28
CA SER A 788 -34.43 -7.66 -1.09
C SER A 788 -35.62 -7.96 -0.18
N SER A 789 -35.39 -8.17 1.11
CA SER A 789 -36.46 -8.36 2.10
C SER A 789 -36.35 -7.39 3.25
N ALA A 790 -37.47 -6.81 3.65
CA ALA A 790 -37.63 -5.97 4.83
C ALA A 790 -38.75 -6.55 5.69
N ILE A 791 -38.39 -7.04 6.89
CA ILE A 791 -39.32 -7.71 7.81
C ILE A 791 -39.32 -6.97 9.17
N ASN A 792 -40.49 -6.69 9.73
CA ASN A 792 -40.63 -6.11 11.08
C ASN A 792 -39.94 -4.75 11.29
N ASN A 793 -39.64 -3.98 10.24
CA ASN A 793 -38.90 -2.74 10.39
C ASN A 793 -39.79 -1.54 10.71
N VAL A 794 -39.21 -0.55 11.37
CA VAL A 794 -39.81 0.75 11.64
C VAL A 794 -39.11 1.82 10.82
N SER A 795 -39.90 2.61 10.10
CA SER A 795 -39.41 3.75 9.34
C SER A 795 -40.19 5.01 9.70
N ILE A 796 -39.50 6.01 10.25
CA ILE A 796 -40.10 7.31 10.63
C ILE A 796 -39.40 8.42 9.84
N GLY A 797 -40.00 8.84 8.74
CA GLY A 797 -39.51 9.94 7.91
C GLY A 797 -39.87 11.31 8.50
N ASN A 798 -39.28 11.64 9.65
CA ASN A 798 -39.36 12.96 10.27
C ASN A 798 -38.09 13.82 10.00
N CYS A 799 -37.61 13.87 8.75
CA CYS A 799 -36.41 14.62 8.32
C CYS A 799 -36.32 16.13 8.71
N ARG A 800 -37.43 16.88 8.79
CA ARG A 800 -37.49 18.27 9.32
C ARG A 800 -37.12 18.40 10.80
N VAL A 801 -37.03 17.30 11.57
CA VAL A 801 -36.61 17.34 12.97
C VAL A 801 -35.26 18.04 13.11
N LEU A 802 -34.35 17.79 12.17
CA LEU A 802 -32.99 18.35 12.13
C LEU A 802 -32.95 19.87 11.87
N ALA A 803 -33.99 20.45 11.24
CA ALA A 803 -34.07 21.88 10.97
C ALA A 803 -34.59 22.71 12.17
N THR A 804 -34.97 22.07 13.27
CA THR A 804 -35.71 22.73 14.36
C THR A 804 -34.95 22.74 15.67
N ALA A 805 -34.43 23.92 16.06
CA ALA A 805 -33.68 24.12 17.31
C ALA A 805 -34.39 23.59 18.57
N SER A 806 -35.73 23.66 18.63
CA SER A 806 -36.50 23.25 19.82
C SER A 806 -36.42 21.75 20.11
N ASN A 807 -36.06 20.93 19.13
CA ASN A 807 -35.91 19.49 19.32
C ASN A 807 -34.54 19.12 19.93
N PHE A 808 -33.61 20.08 19.99
CA PHE A 808 -32.23 19.87 20.45
C PHE A 808 -31.88 20.84 21.58
N PRO A 809 -32.44 20.62 22.78
CA PRO A 809 -32.40 21.60 23.87
C PRO A 809 -30.99 21.89 24.42
N LEU A 810 -30.01 21.03 24.12
CA LEU A 810 -28.62 21.22 24.52
C LEU A 810 -27.79 22.01 23.51
N ASN A 811 -28.29 22.20 22.29
CA ASN A 811 -27.65 23.02 21.25
C ASN A 811 -28.03 24.51 21.44
N PRO A 812 -27.22 25.47 20.93
CA PRO A 812 -27.50 26.90 21.09
C PRO A 812 -28.87 27.33 20.53
N SER A 813 -29.51 28.33 21.15
CA SER A 813 -30.77 28.89 20.64
C SER A 813 -30.59 29.46 19.23
N GLY A 814 -31.44 29.05 18.29
CA GLY A 814 -31.32 29.39 16.87
C GLY A 814 -30.43 28.46 16.05
N TRP A 815 -29.92 27.39 16.65
CA TRP A 815 -29.24 26.31 15.92
C TRP A 815 -30.20 25.67 14.91
N ALA A 816 -29.80 25.66 13.65
CA ALA A 816 -30.37 24.86 12.59
C ALA A 816 -29.19 24.24 11.84
N LEU A 817 -29.39 23.08 11.22
CA LEU A 817 -28.48 22.63 10.17
C LEU A 817 -28.30 23.80 9.19
N ASP A 818 -27.05 24.19 8.93
CA ASP A 818 -26.77 25.30 8.01
C ASP A 818 -27.37 24.96 6.63
N SER A 819 -28.15 25.89 6.07
CA SER A 819 -28.81 25.85 4.75
C SER A 819 -29.55 24.57 4.26
N ALA A 820 -29.76 23.58 5.13
CA ALA A 820 -29.84 22.17 4.72
C ALA A 820 -31.02 21.73 3.85
N ASP A 821 -30.65 20.89 2.89
CA ASP A 821 -31.41 19.92 2.09
C ASP A 821 -32.15 18.91 3.00
N THR A 822 -32.97 19.39 3.94
CA THR A 822 -33.79 18.53 4.79
C THR A 822 -34.93 17.96 3.97
N CYS A 823 -35.18 16.66 4.15
CA CYS A 823 -36.07 15.88 3.30
C CYS A 823 -35.60 15.82 1.85
N ARG A 824 -34.27 15.69 1.67
CA ARG A 824 -33.62 15.42 0.39
C ARG A 824 -34.18 14.15 -0.24
N ALA A 825 -34.02 14.05 -1.57
CA ALA A 825 -34.37 12.86 -2.33
C ALA A 825 -35.82 12.42 -2.04
N ALA A 826 -36.71 13.39 -2.17
CA ALA A 826 -38.15 13.29 -1.93
C ALA A 826 -38.58 12.97 -0.49
N GLY A 827 -37.66 12.75 0.46
CA GLY A 827 -37.97 12.45 1.85
C GLY A 827 -38.71 11.12 2.01
N ASP A 828 -38.50 10.20 1.07
CA ASP A 828 -39.21 8.93 1.03
C ASP A 828 -38.74 7.98 2.15
N GLN A 829 -39.64 7.13 2.62
CA GLN A 829 -39.32 6.19 3.70
C GLN A 829 -38.56 4.99 3.15
N TRP A 830 -38.97 4.52 1.98
CA TRP A 830 -38.30 3.44 1.31
C TRP A 830 -38.05 3.82 -0.13
N ALA A 831 -36.81 3.69 -0.57
CA ALA A 831 -36.45 3.75 -1.97
C ALA A 831 -35.85 2.41 -2.37
N PHE A 832 -36.32 1.86 -3.49
CA PHE A 832 -35.83 0.61 -4.05
C PHE A 832 -35.43 0.81 -5.50
N GLN A 833 -34.20 0.46 -5.83
CA GLN A 833 -33.82 0.17 -7.20
C GLN A 833 -34.13 -1.29 -7.55
N LEU A 834 -34.51 -1.51 -8.80
CA LEU A 834 -34.98 -2.80 -9.32
C LEU A 834 -34.20 -3.22 -10.57
N ASP A 835 -33.82 -4.49 -10.61
CA ASP A 835 -33.23 -5.17 -11.76
C ASP A 835 -34.21 -6.20 -12.37
N ASN A 836 -33.86 -6.75 -13.52
CA ASN A 836 -34.66 -7.80 -14.17
C ASN A 836 -34.84 -9.01 -13.23
N GLY A 837 -36.08 -9.40 -12.97
CA GLY A 837 -36.39 -10.56 -12.13
C GLY A 837 -36.25 -10.34 -10.61
N THR A 838 -35.87 -9.13 -10.16
CA THR A 838 -35.78 -8.76 -8.74
C THR A 838 -37.05 -9.12 -7.98
N VAL A 839 -36.92 -9.64 -6.77
CA VAL A 839 -38.04 -9.83 -5.84
C VAL A 839 -37.84 -8.97 -4.61
N ILE A 840 -38.74 -8.01 -4.39
CA ILE A 840 -38.80 -7.28 -3.13
C ILE A 840 -39.91 -7.86 -2.25
N THR A 841 -39.57 -8.10 -0.98
CA THR A 841 -40.50 -8.60 0.03
C THR A 841 -40.56 -7.65 1.21
N LEU A 842 -41.68 -6.98 1.42
CA LEU A 842 -41.94 -6.08 2.54
C LEU A 842 -43.05 -6.65 3.39
N GLU A 843 -42.72 -7.05 4.61
CA GLU A 843 -43.62 -7.77 5.49
C GLU A 843 -43.61 -7.23 6.91
N ASN A 844 -44.80 -6.95 7.43
CA ASN A 844 -44.97 -6.49 8.81
C ASN A 844 -44.15 -5.22 9.12
N ASN A 845 -43.97 -4.29 8.20
CA ASN A 845 -43.25 -3.04 8.49
C ASN A 845 -44.23 -1.94 8.92
N THR A 846 -43.75 -0.98 9.71
CA THR A 846 -44.49 0.24 10.05
C THR A 846 -43.75 1.46 9.52
N SER A 847 -44.33 2.12 8.52
CA SER A 847 -43.78 3.30 7.88
C SER A 847 -44.67 4.52 8.12
N VAL A 848 -44.09 5.58 8.68
CA VAL A 848 -44.74 6.88 8.87
C VAL A 848 -43.82 7.98 8.33
N GLY A 849 -44.38 9.03 7.74
CA GLY A 849 -43.52 10.01 7.08
C GLY A 849 -44.21 11.24 6.54
N TYR A 850 -43.41 12.30 6.39
CA TYR A 850 -43.65 13.33 5.37
C TYR A 850 -42.68 13.12 4.21
N GLY A 851 -43.15 13.34 2.99
CA GLY A 851 -42.36 13.12 1.77
C GLY A 851 -43.20 13.34 0.52
N ASN A 852 -42.58 13.27 -0.65
CA ASN A 852 -43.34 13.22 -1.90
C ASN A 852 -43.98 11.84 -2.09
N THR A 853 -43.33 10.78 -1.60
CA THR A 853 -43.78 9.38 -1.67
C THR A 853 -43.43 8.63 -0.37
N MET A 854 -44.09 7.50 -0.08
CA MET A 854 -43.65 6.61 1.02
C MET A 854 -42.73 5.51 0.54
N TYR A 855 -43.04 4.97 -0.65
CA TYR A 855 -42.28 3.92 -1.31
C TYR A 855 -41.98 4.37 -2.72
N ASP A 856 -40.70 4.56 -3.01
CA ASP A 856 -40.17 4.86 -4.34
C ASP A 856 -39.64 3.58 -4.98
N LEU A 857 -40.22 3.17 -6.11
CA LEU A 857 -39.85 1.98 -6.86
C LEU A 857 -39.37 2.37 -8.26
N GLU A 858 -38.05 2.32 -8.46
CA GLU A 858 -37.39 2.69 -9.71
C GLU A 858 -36.57 1.54 -10.31
N CYS A 859 -36.48 1.48 -11.63
CA CYS A 859 -35.61 0.51 -12.30
C CYS A 859 -34.20 1.08 -12.22
N ALA A 860 -33.22 0.25 -11.89
CA ALA A 860 -31.83 0.64 -11.98
C ALA A 860 -31.53 1.18 -13.39
N ALA A 861 -30.68 2.20 -13.50
CA ALA A 861 -30.36 2.85 -14.78
C ALA A 861 -29.87 1.85 -15.85
N LYS A 862 -29.25 0.74 -15.41
CA LYS A 862 -28.75 -0.33 -16.27
C LYS A 862 -29.81 -1.39 -16.65
N ALA A 863 -30.93 -1.46 -15.94
CA ALA A 863 -32.08 -2.33 -16.23
C ALA A 863 -33.40 -1.52 -16.37
N PRO A 864 -33.48 -0.52 -17.27
CA PRO A 864 -34.59 0.43 -17.32
C PRO A 864 -35.97 -0.18 -17.65
N ASN A 865 -36.03 -1.47 -18.03
CA ASN A 865 -37.25 -2.22 -18.33
C ASN A 865 -37.53 -3.33 -17.31
N CYS A 866 -36.93 -3.28 -16.11
CA CYS A 866 -37.06 -4.27 -15.05
C CYS A 866 -38.51 -4.73 -14.78
N ALA A 867 -39.46 -3.80 -14.79
CA ALA A 867 -40.88 -4.09 -14.59
C ALA A 867 -41.47 -4.96 -15.70
N ALA A 868 -41.09 -4.77 -16.97
CA ALA A 868 -41.52 -5.67 -18.05
C ALA A 868 -40.78 -7.02 -18.02
N ASN A 869 -39.61 -7.04 -17.39
CA ASN A 869 -38.71 -8.19 -17.31
C ASN A 869 -38.85 -8.95 -15.98
N GLY A 870 -40.03 -8.91 -15.37
CA GLY A 870 -40.40 -9.81 -14.29
C GLY A 870 -39.93 -9.42 -12.89
N ALA A 871 -39.57 -8.15 -12.65
CA ALA A 871 -39.42 -7.63 -11.28
C ALA A 871 -40.75 -7.72 -10.51
N LYS A 872 -40.73 -8.17 -9.25
CA LYS A 872 -41.94 -8.45 -8.46
C LYS A 872 -41.86 -7.81 -7.09
N PHE A 873 -43.03 -7.58 -6.52
CA PHE A 873 -43.17 -6.94 -5.22
C PHE A 873 -44.20 -7.68 -4.37
N ILE A 874 -43.78 -8.15 -3.20
CA ILE A 874 -44.60 -8.80 -2.18
C ILE A 874 -44.74 -7.82 -1.03
N PHE A 875 -45.97 -7.38 -0.76
CA PHE A 875 -46.28 -6.35 0.24
C PHE A 875 -47.37 -6.86 1.17
N ARG A 876 -46.99 -7.31 2.37
CA ARG A 876 -47.92 -7.95 3.31
C ARG A 876 -47.88 -7.35 4.72
N ASN A 877 -49.04 -7.19 5.34
CA ASN A 877 -49.13 -6.74 6.74
C ASN A 877 -48.39 -5.42 7.05
N ASN A 878 -48.22 -4.50 6.11
CA ASN A 878 -47.52 -3.25 6.38
C ASN A 878 -48.49 -2.14 6.81
N ILE A 879 -48.04 -1.27 7.71
CA ILE A 879 -48.68 0.00 8.04
C ILE A 879 -47.99 1.13 7.27
N SER A 880 -48.77 1.98 6.62
CA SER A 880 -48.30 3.21 5.97
C SER A 880 -49.15 4.40 6.37
N LYS A 881 -48.54 5.40 7.02
CA LYS A 881 -49.23 6.62 7.46
C LYS A 881 -48.52 7.89 7.01
N GLY A 882 -49.18 8.66 6.16
CA GLY A 882 -48.69 9.95 5.67
C GLY A 882 -49.01 11.09 6.64
N TYR A 883 -48.08 12.01 6.81
CA TYR A 883 -48.28 13.27 7.52
C TYR A 883 -48.13 14.46 6.55
N PRO A 884 -48.83 15.59 6.80
CA PRO A 884 -48.59 16.81 6.04
C PRO A 884 -47.15 17.30 6.23
N ASP A 885 -46.39 17.50 5.14
CA ASP A 885 -45.04 18.07 5.22
C ASP A 885 -45.11 19.58 5.52
N PRO A 886 -44.72 20.03 6.72
CA PRO A 886 -44.76 21.45 7.05
C PRO A 886 -43.80 22.30 6.20
N GLY A 887 -42.77 21.69 5.60
CA GLY A 887 -41.81 22.34 4.71
C GLY A 887 -42.21 22.35 3.23
N ASN A 888 -43.29 21.67 2.84
CA ASN A 888 -43.72 21.55 1.44
C ASN A 888 -45.23 21.83 1.29
N GLY A 889 -45.70 22.95 1.84
CA GLY A 889 -47.08 23.41 1.69
C GLY A 889 -48.12 22.46 2.29
N ASN A 890 -47.76 21.68 3.32
CA ASN A 890 -48.61 20.64 3.92
C ASN A 890 -49.04 19.55 2.94
N ARG A 891 -48.22 19.29 1.90
CA ARG A 891 -48.43 18.18 0.98
C ARG A 891 -48.37 16.85 1.74
N LEU A 892 -49.28 15.93 1.43
CA LEU A 892 -49.25 14.55 1.90
C LEU A 892 -48.38 13.70 0.99
N ALA A 893 -47.71 12.69 1.56
CA ALA A 893 -46.96 11.70 0.79
C ALA A 893 -47.86 10.88 -0.13
N SER A 894 -47.37 10.56 -1.33
CA SER A 894 -48.03 9.64 -2.26
C SER A 894 -47.81 8.20 -1.79
N GLY A 895 -48.83 7.33 -1.92
CA GLY A 895 -48.81 5.93 -1.44
C GLY A 895 -47.55 5.19 -1.83
N ILE A 896 -47.51 4.84 -3.11
CA ILE A 896 -46.37 4.20 -3.78
C ILE A 896 -46.16 5.02 -5.05
N TYR A 897 -44.92 5.36 -5.34
CA TYR A 897 -44.54 5.89 -6.64
C TYR A 897 -43.91 4.78 -7.48
N LEU A 898 -44.38 4.70 -8.72
CA LEU A 898 -43.90 3.76 -9.71
C LEU A 898 -43.24 4.57 -10.81
N GLY A 899 -41.92 4.80 -10.68
CA GLY A 899 -41.10 5.33 -11.78
C GLY A 899 -40.95 4.33 -12.93
N THR A 900 -41.38 3.09 -12.70
CA THR A 900 -41.29 1.94 -13.61
C THR A 900 -42.67 1.47 -14.06
N GLY A 901 -42.73 0.58 -15.04
CA GLY A 901 -43.99 -0.12 -15.36
C GLY A 901 -44.61 -0.79 -14.11
N ASN A 902 -45.86 -1.22 -14.19
CA ASN A 902 -46.57 -1.77 -13.03
C ASN A 902 -45.99 -3.13 -12.56
N VAL A 903 -45.03 -3.12 -11.63
CA VAL A 903 -44.41 -4.31 -11.03
C VAL A 903 -45.40 -5.19 -10.27
N PHE A 904 -46.47 -4.60 -9.75
CA PHE A 904 -47.53 -5.34 -9.10
C PHE A 904 -48.30 -6.21 -10.09
N ALA A 905 -48.32 -5.89 -11.39
CA ALA A 905 -49.00 -6.71 -12.39
C ALA A 905 -48.26 -8.02 -12.74
N ASN A 906 -47.00 -8.18 -12.31
CA ASN A 906 -46.22 -9.36 -12.62
C ASN A 906 -46.65 -10.59 -11.80
N SER A 907 -46.64 -11.76 -12.45
CA SER A 907 -47.02 -13.03 -11.81
C SER A 907 -46.12 -13.34 -10.62
N GLY A 908 -46.69 -13.46 -9.42
CA GLY A 908 -45.99 -13.71 -8.16
C GLY A 908 -45.78 -12.46 -7.29
N SER A 909 -46.16 -11.27 -7.77
CA SER A 909 -46.37 -10.10 -6.92
C SER A 909 -47.61 -10.28 -6.04
N GLU A 910 -47.64 -9.66 -4.86
CA GLU A 910 -48.72 -9.77 -3.89
C GLU A 910 -48.89 -8.46 -3.12
N ILE A 911 -50.14 -8.03 -2.91
CA ILE A 911 -50.49 -6.97 -1.95
C ILE A 911 -51.59 -7.55 -1.06
N ASP A 912 -51.29 -7.79 0.22
CA ASP A 912 -52.18 -8.53 1.12
C ASP A 912 -52.19 -7.98 2.56
N HIS A 913 -53.37 -7.70 3.13
CA HIS A 913 -53.55 -7.25 4.53
C HIS A 913 -52.71 -6.02 4.95
N ASN A 914 -52.67 -4.97 4.11
CA ASN A 914 -51.96 -3.72 4.45
C ASN A 914 -52.92 -2.64 4.95
N LEU A 915 -52.42 -1.76 5.82
CA LEU A 915 -53.16 -0.63 6.38
C LEU A 915 -52.57 0.70 5.89
N TRP A 916 -53.43 1.53 5.30
CA TRP A 916 -53.05 2.82 4.71
C TRP A 916 -53.83 3.97 5.35
N ASN A 917 -53.13 5.06 5.68
CA ASN A 917 -53.73 6.23 6.31
C ASN A 917 -53.16 7.56 5.80
N THR A 918 -54.05 8.55 5.60
CA THR A 918 -53.71 9.98 5.37
C THR A 918 -52.65 10.24 4.28
N MET A 919 -52.62 9.39 3.26
CA MET A 919 -51.80 9.56 2.05
C MET A 919 -52.49 10.48 1.03
N ASN A 920 -51.75 11.11 0.12
CA ASN A 920 -52.28 11.94 -0.98
C ASN A 920 -53.25 11.17 -1.91
N THR A 921 -52.99 9.87 -2.08
CA THR A 921 -53.85 8.96 -2.86
C THR A 921 -54.98 8.35 -2.03
N GLY A 922 -55.01 8.60 -0.71
CA GLY A 922 -55.85 7.85 0.22
C GLY A 922 -55.42 6.38 0.27
N CYS A 923 -56.38 5.47 0.11
CA CYS A 923 -56.06 4.07 -0.14
C CYS A 923 -55.72 3.83 -1.62
N PRO A 924 -54.91 2.82 -1.95
CA PRO A 924 -54.64 2.47 -3.34
C PRO A 924 -55.97 2.33 -4.12
N ASP A 925 -56.13 3.05 -5.23
CA ASP A 925 -57.32 2.93 -6.07
C ASP A 925 -57.21 1.69 -6.98
N ASN A 926 -58.29 1.38 -7.71
CA ASN A 926 -58.33 0.23 -8.63
C ASN A 926 -57.29 0.29 -9.76
N SER A 927 -56.65 1.43 -10.04
CA SER A 927 -55.61 1.54 -11.07
C SER A 927 -54.28 0.93 -10.64
N VAL A 928 -54.03 0.82 -9.32
CA VAL A 928 -52.87 0.15 -8.72
C VAL A 928 -53.19 -1.29 -8.31
N THR A 929 -54.44 -1.55 -7.92
CA THR A 929 -54.89 -2.81 -7.29
C THR A 929 -55.77 -3.70 -8.18
N ALA A 930 -55.98 -3.36 -9.46
CA ALA A 930 -56.81 -4.16 -10.37
C ALA A 930 -56.36 -5.63 -10.43
N GLY A 931 -57.18 -6.53 -9.89
CA GLY A 931 -56.92 -7.97 -9.84
C GLY A 931 -56.34 -8.48 -8.52
N TYR A 932 -56.00 -7.60 -7.57
CA TYR A 932 -55.50 -7.93 -6.24
C TYR A 932 -56.57 -7.61 -5.18
N GLU A 933 -57.63 -8.42 -5.15
CA GLU A 933 -58.65 -8.40 -4.10
C GLU A 933 -58.17 -9.19 -2.87
N LYS A 934 -57.36 -8.61 -1.98
CA LYS A 934 -57.26 -9.12 -0.60
C LYS A 934 -57.04 -8.00 0.43
N ILE A 935 -58.16 -7.67 1.08
CA ILE A 935 -58.33 -6.98 2.38
C ILE A 935 -57.29 -5.86 2.66
N TYR A 936 -57.61 -4.64 2.23
CA TYR A 936 -56.94 -3.42 2.67
C TYR A 936 -57.78 -2.74 3.75
N THR A 937 -57.16 -2.33 4.86
CA THR A 937 -57.86 -1.54 5.88
C THR A 937 -57.53 -0.07 5.65
N CYS A 938 -58.53 0.67 5.16
CA CYS A 938 -58.49 2.12 5.08
C CYS A 938 -58.88 2.69 6.44
N GLY A 939 -57.92 3.22 7.19
CA GLY A 939 -58.21 3.69 8.53
C GLY A 939 -56.97 4.19 9.24
N ASP A 940 -57.19 4.94 10.30
CA ASP A 940 -56.11 5.37 11.18
C ASP A 940 -55.53 4.15 11.92
N PRO A 941 -54.21 3.85 11.81
CA PRO A 941 -53.62 2.75 12.56
C PRO A 941 -53.69 2.95 14.07
N ASN A 942 -53.92 4.17 14.58
CA ASN A 942 -54.03 4.44 16.01
C ASN A 942 -52.79 3.93 16.78
N LEU A 943 -51.62 4.29 16.26
CA LEU A 943 -50.31 4.19 16.90
C LEU A 943 -50.23 5.13 18.13
N GLY A 944 -49.24 4.92 18.98
CA GLY A 944 -48.94 5.84 20.08
C GLY A 944 -48.46 7.20 19.57
N GLY A 945 -48.86 8.29 20.22
CA GLY A 945 -48.31 9.64 19.96
C GLY A 945 -48.67 10.29 18.62
N GLU A 946 -49.63 9.72 17.88
CA GLU A 946 -49.95 10.06 16.49
C GLU A 946 -50.35 11.50 16.17
N SER A 947 -50.68 12.32 17.17
CA SER A 947 -51.00 13.73 16.96
C SER A 947 -49.87 14.53 16.33
N ASN A 948 -48.64 14.03 16.39
CA ASN A 948 -47.44 14.66 15.87
C ASN A 948 -46.45 13.58 15.44
N ILE A 949 -45.96 13.65 14.21
CA ILE A 949 -44.96 12.70 13.70
C ILE A 949 -43.67 12.67 14.54
N ASN A 950 -43.29 13.78 15.17
CA ASN A 950 -42.11 13.83 16.06
C ASN A 950 -42.34 13.15 17.42
N ALA A 951 -43.58 12.78 17.74
CA ALA A 951 -43.95 12.09 18.97
C ALA A 951 -44.43 10.66 18.70
N ILE A 952 -44.33 10.20 17.44
CA ILE A 952 -44.86 8.91 17.03
C ILE A 952 -44.16 7.77 17.79
N ASN A 953 -44.97 6.81 18.20
CA ASN A 953 -44.52 5.56 18.76
C ASN A 953 -45.21 4.45 17.98
N PRO A 954 -44.47 3.55 17.29
CA PRO A 954 -45.04 2.53 16.41
C PRO A 954 -45.85 1.44 17.16
N ASN A 955 -45.87 1.46 18.50
CA ASN A 955 -46.74 0.60 19.28
C ASN A 955 -48.23 0.90 19.00
N LEU A 956 -49.03 -0.17 18.90
CA LEU A 956 -50.47 -0.07 18.67
C LEU A 956 -51.19 0.33 19.97
N ASN A 957 -52.13 1.29 19.89
CA ASN A 957 -53.08 1.51 20.99
C ASN A 957 -54.16 0.42 20.98
N SER A 958 -54.80 0.17 22.12
CA SER A 958 -55.75 -0.96 22.28
C SER A 958 -56.96 -0.93 21.34
N SER A 959 -57.31 0.22 20.76
CA SER A 959 -58.38 0.35 19.76
C SER A 959 -57.85 0.42 18.32
N SER A 960 -56.60 0.04 18.09
CA SER A 960 -56.02 0.00 16.75
C SER A 960 -56.73 -1.04 15.88
N PRO A 961 -57.12 -0.68 14.65
CA PRO A 961 -57.69 -1.65 13.70
C PRO A 961 -56.64 -2.61 13.13
N ALA A 962 -55.35 -2.40 13.40
CA ALA A 962 -54.27 -3.28 12.96
C ALA A 962 -54.21 -4.59 13.78
N ILE A 963 -54.74 -4.58 15.00
CA ILE A 963 -54.69 -5.72 15.94
C ILE A 963 -55.53 -6.87 15.41
N ASN A 964 -54.95 -8.07 15.34
CA ASN A 964 -55.62 -9.29 14.85
C ASN A 964 -56.22 -9.16 13.44
N SER A 965 -55.59 -8.34 12.58
CA SER A 965 -56.09 -8.03 11.23
C SER A 965 -55.13 -8.45 10.12
N GLY A 966 -53.96 -9.01 10.46
CA GLY A 966 -52.96 -9.46 9.50
C GLY A 966 -53.11 -10.93 9.10
N ILE A 967 -52.24 -11.37 8.19
CA ILE A 967 -52.08 -12.77 7.79
C ILE A 967 -50.84 -13.39 8.43
N ALA A 968 -50.91 -14.65 8.87
CA ALA A 968 -49.74 -15.36 9.38
C ALA A 968 -48.75 -15.63 8.23
N ILE A 969 -47.50 -15.19 8.38
CA ILE A 969 -46.43 -15.37 7.40
C ILE A 969 -45.46 -16.43 7.92
N SER A 970 -45.19 -17.45 7.11
CA SER A 970 -44.33 -18.57 7.50
C SER A 970 -42.92 -18.08 7.85
N GLY A 971 -42.42 -18.43 9.03
CA GLY A 971 -41.09 -18.05 9.50
C GLY A 971 -41.05 -16.77 10.34
N ILE A 972 -42.13 -15.96 10.35
CA ILE A 972 -42.23 -14.75 11.16
C ILE A 972 -43.12 -15.03 12.37
N THR A 973 -42.50 -15.37 13.50
CA THR A 973 -43.22 -15.76 14.73
C THR A 973 -43.20 -14.69 15.83
N VAL A 974 -42.35 -13.68 15.70
CA VAL A 974 -42.24 -12.57 16.65
C VAL A 974 -42.30 -11.22 15.92
N ASP A 975 -42.64 -10.18 16.66
CA ASP A 975 -42.59 -8.78 16.22
C ASP A 975 -41.20 -8.16 16.51
N PHE A 976 -41.04 -6.87 16.19
CA PHE A 976 -39.80 -6.11 16.45
C PHE A 976 -39.35 -6.15 17.92
N ASN A 977 -40.28 -6.17 18.88
CA ASN A 977 -39.95 -6.21 20.31
C ASN A 977 -39.74 -7.65 20.84
N GLY A 978 -39.71 -8.66 19.96
CA GLY A 978 -39.63 -10.07 20.33
C GLY A 978 -40.92 -10.65 20.91
N VAL A 979 -42.05 -9.94 20.81
CA VAL A 979 -43.37 -10.41 21.24
C VAL A 979 -43.89 -11.44 20.25
N THR A 980 -44.39 -12.58 20.76
CA THR A 980 -44.99 -13.62 19.90
C THR A 980 -46.19 -13.08 19.14
N ARG A 981 -46.18 -13.23 17.81
CA ARG A 981 -47.27 -12.79 16.95
C ARG A 981 -48.55 -13.59 17.19
N ALA A 982 -49.68 -12.90 17.23
CA ALA A 982 -50.99 -13.50 17.40
C ALA A 982 -51.43 -14.28 16.14
N ASN A 983 -52.57 -14.97 16.21
CA ASN A 983 -53.19 -15.60 15.04
C ASN A 983 -54.70 -15.30 15.00
N PRO A 984 -55.16 -14.40 14.11
CA PRO A 984 -54.36 -13.62 13.14
C PRO A 984 -53.40 -12.63 13.82
N PRO A 985 -52.22 -12.34 13.24
CA PRO A 985 -51.26 -11.38 13.81
C PRO A 985 -51.74 -9.93 13.64
N ALA A 986 -51.10 -8.99 14.33
CA ALA A 986 -51.24 -7.58 13.99
C ALA A 986 -50.61 -7.24 12.61
N ILE A 987 -51.18 -6.25 11.94
CA ILE A 987 -50.55 -5.55 10.81
C ILE A 987 -49.48 -4.59 11.38
N GLY A 988 -48.29 -4.58 10.80
CA GLY A 988 -47.17 -3.71 11.17
C GLY A 988 -46.06 -4.39 11.96
N ALA A 989 -45.07 -3.59 12.34
CA ALA A 989 -43.84 -4.03 13.01
C ALA A 989 -44.05 -4.50 14.45
N MET A 990 -45.12 -4.03 15.09
CA MET A 990 -45.42 -4.27 16.51
C MET A 990 -46.67 -5.12 16.66
N GLU A 991 -46.61 -6.08 17.58
CA GLU A 991 -47.76 -6.75 18.19
C GLU A 991 -48.22 -5.95 19.43
N LYS A 992 -49.48 -6.09 19.83
CA LYS A 992 -50.10 -5.24 20.86
C LYS A 992 -49.73 -5.58 22.31
#